data_AF-A0A0C9Q9L8-F1
#
_entry.id   AF-A0A0C9Q9L8-F1
#
_cell.length_a   1.000
_cell.length_b   1.000
_cell.length_c   1.000
_cell.angle_alpha   90.00
_cell.angle_beta   90.00
_cell.angle_gamma   90.00
#
_symmetry.space_group_name_H-M   'P 1'
#
loop_
_entity.id
_entity.type
_entity.pdbx_description
1 polymer ?
#
loop_
_entity_poly.entity_id
_entity_poly.type
_entity_poly.pdbx_seq_one_letter_code
_entity_poly.pdbx_strand_id
1 'polypeptide(L)'
;MKNGSVGEIVDHNIMINQVSGNELDGSITNLYLRIHQGKEISFTSLIGPNSPSKLTVGAKSATWHGVFNGVSYQVSLRLGEDAWFWHVTTASSQPKIIDITYIQDIGLGTKEFVTSNEAYSSQYLDQHVEKRGEHIVVSSRQNQDQEGRHPYLQQGSFTLLDSFDTDSYQFFGTNYRKSYVPQDIMNTHLHNQKMQYESSIVAFRSVINSTPSEAVFYGAFVNDQPNPNDEILCDEISLRKMDKQFIGGDERSVNLVNLQKTIGTPVSGISLSEDQIAKLFPKRLEEERQNNELLSFFTPNTNHVVLQKKELLQQRSTGNIVMAGKTIKPTTPVLSATQFMTGVFESHLVFGNTNMNIFTTHTRDALNIFKVQGTRIYLLGRDQKYHLLALPSVFEMATNGGEWRYQFDNDTLIISDDANSDLQQMTLRFKSLLGKKYSLIVATQWNRETLGQQPVISSNQVIAKPADSTLMHERSPQTVYQITYQHQDGKLVLGDERLLFGELPENRTDQIIAQFTDTSNFTMCTGLSGINLSNQSAQKAREDHYQYTESILHHVKLNTSVLDKKEIVEQTNLILRWFTHDALVHLLSPHGLEQYGGAAWGTRDVAQGPTELFSALGHFREVREIIITLYSHQFLENGNWPQWFMYDEYADMFANESHGDVIVWPLKVLVDYLNNTGDTDILYEKLPYMSRDKKQFSKKTYSILEHVKRELDYIKSNFLPGTFVSAYGDGDWDDTLQPADPAQKQTMASTWTEELTIETLRHAITAFSSISKLQVEVEALSNLMLGDFEAYFMKDDVLPGFVKIDKRHQVTQIIHPNDGITGIEYRLLPLSQGVLSGILKGENAENALRLIRDHLLFPDGVRLMDRPSVYHGGVSKIFKRAEQAANFGREIGLLYVHAHIRYADAVSKYGDPQEAWSLLQLVNPIQLKKRVSNAALRQANTYFSSSDADFKDRYEAQAHFDKVRSQEVQVKGGWRLYSSGPGIYIGTLLTSIFKFKSSETFNLTNGHYLLDFDPDIEISLKSFKKN
;
A
#
# COMPACT_ATOMS: atom_id res chain seq x y z
N MET A 1 9.19 10.95 26.19
CA MET A 1 7.77 10.88 26.64
C MET A 1 7.72 10.62 28.14
N LYS A 2 6.56 10.84 28.78
CA LYS A 2 6.43 10.61 30.23
C LYS A 2 6.25 9.13 30.59
N ASN A 3 6.10 8.23 29.63
CA ASN A 3 6.25 6.77 29.83
C ASN A 3 7.70 6.26 29.71
N GLY A 4 8.67 7.18 29.55
CA GLY A 4 10.08 6.81 29.46
C GLY A 4 10.56 6.38 28.07
N SER A 5 9.76 6.48 27.01
CA SER A 5 10.22 6.18 25.64
C SER A 5 10.68 7.44 24.91
N VAL A 6 11.41 7.23 23.82
CA VAL A 6 11.69 8.27 22.82
C VAL A 6 10.38 8.62 22.11
N GLY A 7 10.06 9.91 22.00
CA GLY A 7 8.86 10.36 21.29
C GLY A 7 9.17 10.59 19.81
N GLU A 8 9.93 11.65 19.55
CA GLU A 8 10.44 12.01 18.23
C GLU A 8 11.91 12.43 18.37
N ILE A 9 12.70 12.15 17.34
CA ILE A 9 14.06 12.64 17.17
C ILE A 9 14.03 13.52 15.92
N VAL A 10 14.39 14.80 16.07
CA VAL A 10 14.31 15.78 14.99
C VAL A 10 15.58 16.60 14.97
N ASP A 11 16.12 16.81 13.77
CA ASP A 11 17.24 17.71 13.52
C ASP A 11 17.05 18.43 12.18
N HIS A 12 17.27 19.75 12.13
CA HIS A 12 17.05 20.58 10.92
C HIS A 12 15.70 20.33 10.19
N ASN A 13 14.60 20.14 10.94
CA ASN A 13 13.25 19.74 10.45
C ASN A 13 13.13 18.35 9.83
N ILE A 14 14.20 17.54 9.90
CA ILE A 14 14.20 16.15 9.49
C ILE A 14 13.82 15.29 10.69
N MET A 15 12.74 14.53 10.53
CA MET A 15 12.33 13.48 11.47
C MET A 15 13.24 12.26 11.24
N ILE A 16 14.03 11.93 12.26
CA ILE A 16 14.98 10.80 12.19
C ILE A 16 14.26 9.48 12.37
N ASN A 17 13.36 9.36 13.35
CA ASN A 17 12.62 8.12 13.59
C ASN A 17 11.49 7.93 12.56
N GLN A 18 11.03 6.69 12.36
CA GLN A 18 10.03 6.35 11.37
C GLN A 18 8.61 6.66 11.86
N VAL A 19 8.31 6.28 13.10
CA VAL A 19 6.99 6.49 13.72
C VAL A 19 7.16 7.16 15.08
N SER A 20 6.37 8.19 15.37
CA SER A 20 6.39 8.86 16.67
C SER A 20 5.90 7.91 17.76
N GLY A 21 6.62 7.87 18.89
CA GLY A 21 6.20 7.09 20.05
C GLY A 21 4.90 7.62 20.66
N ASN A 22 4.16 6.75 21.37
CA ASN A 22 2.95 7.12 22.11
C ASN A 22 3.00 6.70 23.59
N GLU A 23 2.15 7.28 24.44
CA GLU A 23 2.21 7.06 25.89
C GLU A 23 1.79 5.64 26.32
N LEU A 24 1.11 4.87 25.47
CA LEU A 24 0.67 3.50 25.77
C LEU A 24 1.69 2.44 25.28
N ASP A 25 2.01 2.45 23.98
CA ASP A 25 2.87 1.45 23.35
C ASP A 25 4.36 1.75 23.51
N GLY A 26 4.72 3.03 23.67
CA GLY A 26 6.09 3.50 23.61
C GLY A 26 6.55 3.76 22.18
N SER A 27 7.79 3.38 21.86
CA SER A 27 8.45 3.57 20.55
C SER A 27 9.15 2.29 20.10
N ILE A 28 9.49 2.20 18.80
CA ILE A 28 10.35 1.12 18.28
C ILE A 28 11.77 1.25 18.86
N THR A 29 12.28 2.48 18.94
CA THR A 29 13.59 2.77 19.56
C THR A 29 13.67 2.20 20.98
N ASN A 30 14.65 1.33 21.25
CA ASN A 30 14.87 0.73 22.55
C ASN A 30 16.32 0.23 22.73
N LEU A 31 16.66 -0.10 23.97
CA LEU A 31 17.85 -0.89 24.29
C LEU A 31 17.41 -2.07 25.14
N TYR A 32 17.94 -3.25 24.87
CA TYR A 32 17.60 -4.46 25.60
C TYR A 32 18.83 -5.01 26.31
N LEU A 33 18.69 -5.35 27.60
CA LEU A 33 19.66 -6.16 28.31
C LEU A 33 19.27 -7.62 28.19
N ARG A 34 20.21 -8.45 27.73
CA ARG A 34 20.09 -9.91 27.74
C ARG A 34 21.02 -10.49 28.79
N ILE A 35 20.54 -11.48 29.54
CA ILE A 35 21.31 -12.26 30.50
C ILE A 35 21.29 -13.72 30.05
N HIS A 36 22.49 -14.28 29.87
CA HIS A 36 22.72 -15.64 29.39
C HIS A 36 22.93 -16.60 30.57
N GLN A 37 22.19 -17.71 30.56
CA GLN A 37 22.33 -18.81 31.50
C GLN A 37 22.42 -20.13 30.72
N GLY A 38 23.63 -20.45 30.25
CA GLY A 38 23.82 -21.57 29.32
C GLY A 38 23.15 -21.27 27.98
N LYS A 39 22.10 -22.02 27.63
CA LYS A 39 21.29 -21.80 26.42
C LYS A 39 20.07 -20.91 26.65
N GLU A 40 19.72 -20.63 27.90
CA GLU A 40 18.58 -19.80 28.23
C GLU A 40 18.98 -18.33 28.18
N ILE A 41 18.12 -17.53 27.55
CA ILE A 41 18.26 -16.08 27.43
C ILE A 41 17.05 -15.46 28.10
N SER A 42 17.30 -14.63 29.10
CA SER A 42 16.30 -13.73 29.66
C SER A 42 16.61 -12.30 29.23
N PHE A 43 15.58 -11.50 28.95
CA PHE A 43 15.79 -10.14 28.48
C PHE A 43 14.77 -9.15 29.06
N THR A 44 15.11 -7.86 29.03
CA THR A 44 14.20 -6.76 29.35
C THR A 44 14.52 -5.54 28.49
N SER A 45 13.51 -4.74 28.15
CA SER A 45 13.72 -3.38 27.63
C SER A 45 14.27 -2.47 28.73
N LEU A 46 15.17 -1.58 28.38
CA LEU A 46 15.82 -0.65 29.30
C LEU A 46 15.16 0.73 29.31
N ILE A 47 14.42 1.07 28.26
CA ILE A 47 13.63 2.31 28.15
C ILE A 47 12.18 2.01 27.76
N GLY A 48 11.31 3.00 27.92
CA GLY A 48 9.89 2.92 27.58
C GLY A 48 8.99 2.21 28.61
N PRO A 49 7.68 2.08 28.32
CA PRO A 49 6.66 1.65 29.29
C PRO A 49 6.84 0.22 29.78
N ASN A 50 7.51 -0.62 29.00
CA ASN A 50 7.78 -2.01 29.34
C ASN A 50 9.07 -2.21 30.15
N SER A 51 9.86 -1.14 30.36
CA SER A 51 11.07 -1.19 31.17
C SER A 51 10.77 -1.01 32.66
N PRO A 52 11.53 -1.67 33.56
CA PRO A 52 11.43 -1.43 35.01
C PRO A 52 12.16 -0.13 35.44
N SER A 53 12.46 0.75 34.49
CA SER A 53 13.30 1.93 34.72
C SER A 53 12.56 3.04 35.44
N LYS A 54 13.32 3.81 36.20
CA LYS A 54 12.98 5.20 36.56
C LYS A 54 13.74 6.14 35.63
N LEU A 55 13.19 7.33 35.40
CA LEU A 55 13.73 8.30 34.45
C LEU A 55 14.10 9.62 35.16
N THR A 56 15.28 10.14 34.83
CA THR A 56 15.68 11.52 35.05
C THR A 56 15.98 12.20 33.72
N VAL A 57 15.65 13.49 33.57
CA VAL A 57 15.85 14.26 32.33
C VAL A 57 16.51 15.60 32.64
N GLY A 58 17.51 15.95 31.85
CA GLY A 58 18.16 17.26 31.80
C GLY A 58 17.97 17.91 30.43
N ALA A 59 18.56 19.10 30.23
CA ALA A 59 18.40 19.84 28.97
C ALA A 59 19.06 19.16 27.75
N LYS A 60 20.13 18.37 27.97
CA LYS A 60 20.88 17.65 26.93
C LYS A 60 21.09 16.17 27.27
N SER A 61 20.36 15.63 28.24
CA SER A 61 20.47 14.24 28.65
C SER A 61 19.18 13.65 29.18
N ALA A 62 19.09 12.33 29.12
CA ALA A 62 18.08 11.55 29.82
C ALA A 62 18.73 10.29 30.36
N THR A 63 18.43 9.94 31.61
CA THR A 63 19.01 8.77 32.27
C THR A 63 17.92 7.86 32.82
N TRP A 64 17.97 6.59 32.41
CA TRP A 64 17.12 5.52 32.90
C TRP A 64 17.92 4.62 33.82
N HIS A 65 17.36 4.23 34.95
CA HIS A 65 18.02 3.28 35.84
C HIS A 65 17.03 2.23 36.37
N GLY A 66 17.49 0.98 36.45
CA GLY A 66 16.65 -0.14 36.84
C GLY A 66 17.45 -1.35 37.29
N VAL A 67 16.73 -2.40 37.66
CA VAL A 67 17.32 -3.69 38.04
C VAL A 67 16.54 -4.80 37.36
N PHE A 68 17.24 -5.74 36.73
CA PHE A 68 16.64 -6.91 36.10
C PHE A 68 17.44 -8.16 36.45
N ASN A 69 16.77 -9.17 37.01
CA ASN A 69 17.36 -10.45 37.41
C ASN A 69 18.71 -10.28 38.15
N GLY A 70 18.82 -9.31 39.07
CA GLY A 70 20.04 -9.06 39.86
C GLY A 70 21.15 -8.30 39.14
N VAL A 71 20.92 -7.79 37.93
CA VAL A 71 21.80 -6.83 37.24
C VAL A 71 21.19 -5.43 37.38
N SER A 72 21.88 -4.53 38.06
CA SER A 72 21.55 -3.10 38.02
C SER A 72 22.10 -2.50 36.73
N TYR A 73 21.32 -1.66 36.08
CA TYR A 73 21.74 -0.96 34.88
C TYR A 73 21.42 0.53 34.94
N GLN A 74 22.17 1.30 34.17
CA GLN A 74 21.88 2.69 33.86
C GLN A 74 22.06 2.93 32.36
N VAL A 75 21.06 3.49 31.69
CA VAL A 75 21.12 3.99 30.32
C VAL A 75 21.17 5.51 30.38
N SER A 76 22.15 6.15 29.76
CA SER A 76 22.23 7.61 29.64
C SER A 76 22.30 8.02 28.17
N LEU A 77 21.27 8.72 27.72
CA LEU A 77 21.26 9.46 26.46
C LEU A 77 21.97 10.80 26.67
N ARG A 78 22.94 11.12 25.81
CA ARG A 78 23.67 12.38 25.80
C ARG A 78 23.57 13.02 24.42
N LEU A 79 23.19 14.29 24.36
CA LEU A 79 23.06 15.05 23.12
C LEU A 79 24.31 15.91 22.87
N GLY A 80 24.94 15.70 21.72
CA GLY A 80 25.95 16.55 21.12
C GLY A 80 25.33 17.65 20.26
N GLU A 81 26.09 18.18 19.31
CA GLU A 81 25.59 19.16 18.33
C GLU A 81 24.78 18.44 17.24
N ASP A 82 25.44 17.62 16.41
CA ASP A 82 24.80 16.82 15.35
C ASP A 82 24.94 15.31 15.62
N ALA A 83 25.06 14.91 16.90
CA ALA A 83 25.16 13.50 17.28
C ALA A 83 24.56 13.25 18.67
N TRP A 84 24.21 11.99 18.95
CA TRP A 84 23.78 11.55 20.27
C TRP A 84 24.42 10.22 20.64
N PHE A 85 24.54 9.98 21.95
CA PHE A 85 25.22 8.82 22.51
C PHE A 85 24.35 8.11 23.54
N TRP A 86 24.21 6.79 23.43
CA TRP A 86 23.54 5.92 24.39
C TRP A 86 24.58 5.15 25.18
N HIS A 87 24.80 5.53 26.44
CA HIS A 87 25.69 4.84 27.37
C HIS A 87 24.90 3.85 28.21
N VAL A 88 25.24 2.56 28.18
CA VAL A 88 24.63 1.53 29.01
C VAL A 88 25.68 0.95 29.93
N THR A 89 25.55 1.22 31.23
CA THR A 89 26.40 0.61 32.25
C THR A 89 25.62 -0.45 33.01
N THR A 90 26.29 -1.55 33.35
CA THR A 90 25.69 -2.65 34.11
C THR A 90 26.60 -3.08 35.26
N ALA A 91 26.00 -3.54 36.34
CA ALA A 91 26.69 -4.09 37.49
C ALA A 91 25.86 -5.19 38.16
N SER A 92 26.52 -6.15 38.79
CA SER A 92 25.87 -7.18 39.59
C SER A 92 26.76 -7.59 40.75
N SER A 93 26.17 -8.09 41.84
CA SER A 93 26.92 -8.64 42.98
C SER A 93 27.63 -9.95 42.66
N GLN A 94 27.17 -10.67 41.63
CA GLN A 94 27.82 -11.87 41.09
C GLN A 94 27.97 -11.69 39.58
N PRO A 95 29.15 -11.97 38.99
CA PRO A 95 29.36 -11.83 37.55
C PRO A 95 28.28 -12.55 36.74
N LYS A 96 27.61 -11.81 35.84
CA LYS A 96 26.62 -12.34 34.90
C LYS A 96 27.08 -12.13 33.47
N ILE A 97 26.80 -13.12 32.63
CA ILE A 97 27.07 -13.06 31.20
C ILE A 97 25.92 -12.35 30.51
N ILE A 98 26.23 -11.27 29.79
CA ILE A 98 25.25 -10.34 29.22
C ILE A 98 25.66 -9.85 27.84
N ASP A 99 24.67 -9.34 27.09
CA ASP A 99 24.89 -8.44 25.96
C ASP A 99 23.80 -7.35 25.94
N ILE A 100 24.05 -6.28 25.18
CA ILE A 100 23.11 -5.19 24.96
C ILE A 100 22.71 -5.17 23.49
N THR A 101 21.41 -5.12 23.22
CA THR A 101 20.88 -4.91 21.88
C THR A 101 20.30 -3.50 21.77
N TYR A 102 20.83 -2.68 20.86
CA TYR A 102 20.28 -1.37 20.47
C TYR A 102 19.36 -1.54 19.27
N ILE A 103 18.26 -0.79 19.22
CA ILE A 103 17.40 -0.67 18.03
C ILE A 103 16.89 0.77 17.88
N GLN A 104 16.86 1.25 16.65
CA GLN A 104 16.30 2.55 16.25
C GLN A 104 15.61 2.41 14.90
N ASP A 105 14.36 2.81 14.82
CA ASP A 105 13.63 3.00 13.58
C ASP A 105 14.06 4.27 12.86
N ILE A 106 14.03 4.27 11.52
CA ILE A 106 14.57 5.37 10.71
C ILE A 106 13.55 5.82 9.66
N GLY A 107 13.13 7.08 9.73
CA GLY A 107 12.32 7.77 8.73
C GLY A 107 13.16 8.66 7.81
N LEU A 108 14.07 9.44 8.40
CA LEU A 108 15.07 10.30 7.74
C LEU A 108 14.49 11.20 6.63
N GLY A 109 13.42 11.93 6.93
CA GLY A 109 12.81 12.88 5.99
C GLY A 109 12.00 13.95 6.70
N THR A 110 11.36 14.86 5.95
CA THR A 110 10.40 15.79 6.57
C THR A 110 9.27 15.02 7.24
N LYS A 111 8.65 15.58 8.28
CA LYS A 111 7.59 14.89 9.03
C LYS A 111 6.41 14.54 8.14
N GLU A 112 6.03 15.43 7.23
CA GLU A 112 4.96 15.23 6.27
C GLU A 112 5.30 14.09 5.31
N PHE A 113 6.53 14.05 4.80
CA PHE A 113 6.99 12.98 3.92
C PHE A 113 6.94 11.61 4.61
N VAL A 114 7.55 11.50 5.80
CA VAL A 114 7.63 10.24 6.55
C VAL A 114 6.24 9.76 6.97
N THR A 115 5.43 10.63 7.57
CA THR A 115 4.13 10.23 8.13
C THR A 115 3.03 10.05 7.06
N SER A 116 3.24 10.53 5.83
CA SER A 116 2.36 10.25 4.69
C SER A 116 2.34 8.76 4.32
N ASN A 117 3.51 8.09 4.36
CA ASN A 117 3.66 6.65 4.17
C ASN A 117 5.05 6.17 4.62
N GLU A 118 5.14 5.56 5.79
CA GLU A 118 6.43 5.14 6.35
C GLU A 118 7.11 4.02 5.55
N ALA A 119 6.31 3.14 4.92
CA ALA A 119 6.80 2.07 4.07
C ALA A 119 7.41 2.63 2.77
N TYR A 120 6.74 3.61 2.16
CA TYR A 120 7.26 4.30 0.98
C TYR A 120 8.56 5.05 1.28
N SER A 121 8.62 5.80 2.38
CA SER A 121 9.85 6.50 2.79
C SER A 121 11.04 5.54 2.91
N SER A 122 10.81 4.37 3.52
CA SER A 122 11.83 3.32 3.71
C SER A 122 12.36 2.76 2.40
N GLN A 123 11.53 2.65 1.35
CA GLN A 123 11.93 2.11 0.05
C GLN A 123 13.05 2.94 -0.63
N TYR A 124 13.21 4.21 -0.25
CA TYR A 124 14.21 5.14 -0.79
C TYR A 124 15.31 5.48 0.22
N LEU A 125 15.32 4.82 1.38
CA LEU A 125 16.34 5.00 2.39
C LEU A 125 17.47 4.00 2.15
N ASP A 126 18.54 4.43 1.49
CA ASP A 126 19.71 3.58 1.27
C ASP A 126 20.47 3.37 2.57
N GLN A 127 20.89 2.14 2.82
CA GLN A 127 21.68 1.73 3.96
C GLN A 127 22.95 1.09 3.45
N HIS A 128 24.08 1.56 3.93
CA HIS A 128 25.41 1.03 3.66
C HIS A 128 26.01 0.54 4.98
N VAL A 129 26.64 -0.64 4.92
CA VAL A 129 27.19 -1.29 6.11
C VAL A 129 28.68 -1.47 5.93
N GLU A 130 29.46 -0.83 6.80
CA GLU A 130 30.88 -1.11 6.93
C GLU A 130 31.11 -2.05 8.12
N LYS A 131 31.66 -3.24 7.84
CA LYS A 131 32.00 -4.24 8.86
C LYS A 131 33.47 -4.63 8.78
N ARG A 132 34.23 -4.35 9.85
CA ARG A 132 35.64 -4.76 10.03
C ARG A 132 35.79 -5.54 11.33
N GLY A 133 35.64 -6.86 11.26
CA GLY A 133 35.57 -7.70 12.46
C GLY A 133 34.33 -7.37 13.28
N GLU A 134 34.54 -6.96 14.53
CA GLU A 134 33.48 -6.57 15.49
C GLU A 134 33.21 -5.05 15.48
N HIS A 135 33.83 -4.31 14.57
CA HIS A 135 33.47 -2.91 14.30
C HIS A 135 32.42 -2.90 13.19
N ILE A 136 31.20 -2.46 13.51
CA ILE A 136 30.07 -2.37 12.58
C ILE A 136 29.52 -0.95 12.63
N VAL A 137 29.41 -0.32 11.46
CA VAL A 137 28.78 0.99 11.28
C VAL A 137 27.76 0.88 10.15
N VAL A 138 26.59 1.47 10.34
CA VAL A 138 25.55 1.57 9.33
C VAL A 138 25.32 3.03 9.02
N SER A 139 25.44 3.41 7.76
CA SER A 139 25.04 4.73 7.26
C SER A 139 23.75 4.63 6.46
N SER A 140 22.83 5.55 6.71
CA SER A 140 21.53 5.65 6.06
C SER A 140 21.43 6.98 5.32
N ARG A 141 20.95 6.97 4.07
CA ARG A 141 20.75 8.18 3.25
C ARG A 141 19.36 8.16 2.63
N GLN A 142 18.62 9.26 2.80
CA GLN A 142 17.36 9.43 2.08
C GLN A 142 17.64 9.87 0.64
N ASN A 143 17.28 9.01 -0.33
CA ASN A 143 17.59 9.23 -1.73
C ASN A 143 16.60 10.17 -2.43
N GLN A 144 15.40 10.34 -1.88
CA GLN A 144 14.47 11.34 -2.36
C GLN A 144 14.82 12.73 -1.81
N ASP A 145 14.58 13.74 -2.64
CA ASP A 145 14.75 15.14 -2.26
C ASP A 145 13.89 15.47 -1.03
N GLN A 146 14.53 16.03 0.00
CA GLN A 146 13.89 16.58 1.19
C GLN A 146 14.22 18.08 1.26
N GLU A 147 13.40 18.91 0.61
CA GLU A 147 13.60 20.36 0.54
C GLU A 147 14.95 20.79 -0.05
N GLY A 148 15.37 20.11 -1.13
CA GLY A 148 16.63 20.36 -1.84
C GLY A 148 17.84 19.66 -1.21
N ARG A 149 17.63 18.71 -0.29
CA ARG A 149 18.69 17.99 0.44
C ARG A 149 18.47 16.49 0.43
N HIS A 150 19.52 15.75 0.77
CA HIS A 150 19.51 14.31 0.99
C HIS A 150 20.04 13.99 2.39
N PRO A 151 19.18 13.97 3.41
CA PRO A 151 19.59 13.75 4.79
C PRO A 151 20.30 12.40 4.97
N TYR A 152 21.30 12.39 5.84
CA TYR A 152 22.15 11.25 6.14
C TYR A 152 22.24 11.00 7.65
N LEU A 153 22.27 9.73 8.04
CA LEU A 153 22.43 9.29 9.42
C LEU A 153 23.44 8.16 9.51
N GLN A 154 24.46 8.31 10.34
CA GLN A 154 25.39 7.25 10.68
C GLN A 154 25.16 6.73 12.09
N GLN A 155 25.04 5.42 12.24
CA GLN A 155 24.88 4.75 13.53
C GLN A 155 25.96 3.71 13.73
N GLY A 156 26.48 3.62 14.95
CA GLY A 156 27.50 2.64 15.30
C GLY A 156 27.67 2.51 16.81
N SER A 157 28.79 1.90 17.20
CA SER A 157 29.14 1.73 18.61
C SER A 157 30.62 1.97 18.85
N PHE A 158 30.95 2.50 20.03
CA PHE A 158 32.32 2.55 20.56
C PHE A 158 32.72 1.25 21.25
N THR A 159 31.75 0.38 21.47
CA THR A 159 31.89 -0.97 21.99
C THR A 159 31.84 -1.96 20.82
N LEU A 160 32.52 -3.09 20.96
CA LEU A 160 32.54 -4.12 19.93
C LEU A 160 31.13 -4.72 19.74
N LEU A 161 30.77 -4.92 18.48
CA LEU A 161 29.48 -5.44 18.03
C LEU A 161 29.66 -6.84 17.44
N ASP A 162 28.75 -7.73 17.81
CA ASP A 162 28.69 -9.10 17.31
C ASP A 162 27.88 -9.18 16.00
N SER A 163 26.75 -8.49 15.96
CA SER A 163 25.78 -8.64 14.87
C SER A 163 24.88 -7.42 14.67
N PHE A 164 24.25 -7.32 13.49
CA PHE A 164 23.33 -6.24 13.10
C PHE A 164 22.14 -6.74 12.26
N ASP A 165 21.05 -5.95 12.26
CA ASP A 165 19.93 -6.01 11.30
C ASP A 165 19.60 -4.60 10.79
N THR A 166 18.94 -4.50 9.64
CA THR A 166 18.60 -3.20 9.02
C THR A 166 17.12 -3.02 8.67
N ASP A 167 16.27 -4.03 8.85
CA ASP A 167 14.82 -3.92 8.65
C ASP A 167 14.02 -4.62 9.77
N SER A 168 12.87 -4.06 10.15
CA SER A 168 12.01 -4.60 11.22
C SER A 168 11.57 -6.04 10.98
N TYR A 169 11.46 -6.50 9.73
CA TYR A 169 11.14 -7.89 9.43
C TYR A 169 12.23 -8.87 9.84
N GLN A 170 13.49 -8.43 9.94
CA GLN A 170 14.58 -9.24 10.52
C GLN A 170 14.43 -9.29 12.04
N PHE A 171 14.36 -8.12 12.69
CA PHE A 171 14.41 -8.04 14.14
C PHE A 171 13.15 -8.56 14.84
N PHE A 172 11.98 -8.08 14.42
CA PHE A 172 10.70 -8.47 15.02
C PHE A 172 10.19 -9.78 14.43
N GLY A 173 10.27 -9.94 13.12
CA GLY A 173 9.74 -11.10 12.40
C GLY A 173 8.20 -11.13 12.35
N THR A 174 7.64 -11.87 11.40
CA THR A 174 6.17 -12.04 11.26
C THR A 174 5.55 -12.71 12.50
N ASN A 175 6.31 -13.52 13.23
CA ASN A 175 5.85 -14.15 14.46
C ASN A 175 5.61 -13.16 15.61
N TYR A 176 6.11 -11.91 15.50
CA TYR A 176 5.77 -10.84 16.43
C TYR A 176 4.26 -10.58 16.49
N ARG A 177 3.54 -10.76 15.37
CA ARG A 177 2.07 -10.60 15.28
C ARG A 177 1.30 -11.49 16.26
N LYS A 178 1.90 -12.57 16.78
CA LYS A 178 1.33 -13.46 17.80
C LYS A 178 2.06 -13.41 19.14
N SER A 179 3.38 -13.39 19.12
CA SER A 179 4.20 -13.54 20.33
C SER A 179 4.41 -12.22 21.08
N TYR A 180 4.40 -11.08 20.36
CA TYR A 180 4.79 -9.76 20.86
C TYR A 180 6.19 -9.72 21.50
N VAL A 181 7.02 -10.68 21.13
CA VAL A 181 8.43 -10.76 21.47
C VAL A 181 9.20 -10.62 20.17
N PRO A 182 10.11 -9.65 20.04
CA PRO A 182 10.95 -9.55 18.85
C PRO A 182 11.70 -10.87 18.63
N GLN A 183 11.58 -11.48 17.45
CA GLN A 183 12.11 -12.82 17.20
C GLN A 183 13.62 -12.90 17.48
N ASP A 184 14.37 -11.90 17.03
CA ASP A 184 15.83 -11.92 17.10
C ASP A 184 16.40 -11.55 18.48
N ILE A 185 15.57 -11.10 19.42
CA ILE A 185 16.02 -10.93 20.80
C ILE A 185 16.31 -12.27 21.49
N MET A 186 15.66 -13.33 21.01
CA MET A 186 15.84 -14.70 21.52
C MET A 186 16.98 -15.44 20.81
N ASN A 187 17.45 -14.94 19.66
CA ASN A 187 18.53 -15.54 18.89
C ASN A 187 19.90 -15.14 19.47
N THR A 188 20.93 -15.99 19.33
CA THR A 188 22.28 -15.64 19.79
C THR A 188 22.80 -14.42 19.03
N HIS A 189 22.76 -14.47 17.71
CA HIS A 189 23.17 -13.39 16.79
C HIS A 189 21.96 -12.79 16.09
N LEU A 190 22.05 -11.51 15.70
CA LEU A 190 21.22 -10.91 14.65
C LEU A 190 21.67 -11.45 13.27
N HIS A 191 20.96 -11.14 12.19
CA HIS A 191 21.17 -11.77 10.88
C HIS A 191 22.52 -11.44 10.24
N ASN A 192 23.17 -10.33 10.62
CA ASN A 192 24.43 -9.87 10.00
C ASN A 192 24.30 -9.66 8.48
N GLN A 193 23.11 -9.27 8.03
CA GLN A 193 22.79 -9.07 6.62
C GLN A 193 21.99 -7.77 6.48
N LYS A 194 22.39 -6.92 5.52
CA LYS A 194 21.58 -5.78 5.12
C LYS A 194 20.35 -6.26 4.38
N MET A 195 19.17 -5.75 4.75
CA MET A 195 17.91 -5.94 4.05
C MET A 195 17.29 -4.57 3.77
N GLN A 196 17.06 -4.27 2.49
CA GLN A 196 16.33 -3.11 2.01
C GLN A 196 14.87 -3.45 1.78
N TYR A 197 13.97 -2.93 2.61
CA TYR A 197 12.54 -3.20 2.46
C TYR A 197 11.67 -2.00 2.87
N GLU A 198 10.74 -2.18 3.81
CA GLU A 198 9.62 -1.24 4.06
C GLU A 198 9.51 -0.81 5.53
N SER A 199 10.44 -1.20 6.39
CA SER A 199 10.48 -0.71 7.78
C SER A 199 11.92 -0.63 8.24
N SER A 200 12.61 0.40 7.78
CA SER A 200 14.04 0.60 8.02
C SER A 200 14.33 0.80 9.51
N ILE A 201 15.26 0.00 10.01
CA ILE A 201 15.82 0.12 11.35
C ILE A 201 17.34 0.06 11.27
N VAL A 202 17.99 0.36 12.39
CA VAL A 202 19.32 -0.17 12.69
C VAL A 202 19.24 -0.85 14.04
N ALA A 203 19.53 -2.15 14.06
CA ALA A 203 19.70 -2.91 15.28
C ALA A 203 21.15 -3.39 15.39
N PHE A 204 21.73 -3.26 16.58
CA PHE A 204 23.08 -3.73 16.90
C PHE A 204 23.06 -4.58 18.15
N ARG A 205 23.84 -5.66 18.16
CA ARG A 205 24.10 -6.47 19.35
C ARG A 205 25.56 -6.35 19.74
N SER A 206 25.83 -5.96 20.98
CA SER A 206 27.20 -5.96 21.51
C SER A 206 27.76 -7.37 21.61
N VAL A 207 29.07 -7.50 21.62
CA VAL A 207 29.72 -8.77 22.02
C VAL A 207 29.29 -9.15 23.44
N ILE A 208 29.19 -10.47 23.69
CA ILE A 208 28.86 -11.00 25.01
C ILE A 208 30.00 -10.66 25.98
N ASN A 209 29.65 -10.15 27.17
CA ASN A 209 30.59 -9.76 28.21
C ASN A 209 30.09 -10.14 29.61
N SER A 210 30.96 -10.07 30.62
CA SER A 210 30.59 -10.23 32.02
C SER A 210 30.33 -8.88 32.68
N THR A 211 29.37 -8.80 33.60
CA THR A 211 29.19 -7.62 34.47
C THR A 211 30.41 -7.45 35.41
N PRO A 212 30.83 -6.22 35.75
CA PRO A 212 30.29 -4.95 35.24
C PRO A 212 30.72 -4.70 33.79
N SER A 213 29.83 -4.10 33.00
CA SER A 213 30.09 -3.80 31.58
C SER A 213 29.62 -2.39 31.22
N GLU A 214 30.18 -1.85 30.13
CA GLU A 214 29.73 -0.62 29.50
C GLU A 214 29.57 -0.85 27.99
N ALA A 215 28.44 -0.40 27.44
CA ALA A 215 28.17 -0.37 26.01
C ALA A 215 27.81 1.05 25.58
N VAL A 216 28.43 1.57 24.52
CA VAL A 216 28.13 2.92 24.01
C VAL A 216 27.75 2.88 22.54
N PHE A 217 26.52 3.25 22.21
CA PHE A 217 26.03 3.39 20.84
C PHE A 217 25.92 4.88 20.47
N TYR A 218 25.98 5.20 19.19
CA TYR A 218 25.83 6.58 18.72
C TYR A 218 24.96 6.67 17.47
N GLY A 219 24.37 7.85 17.26
CA GLY A 219 23.86 8.32 15.98
C GLY A 219 24.46 9.68 15.64
N ALA A 220 24.84 9.90 14.39
CA ALA A 220 25.46 11.13 13.89
C ALA A 220 24.76 11.57 12.60
N PHE A 221 24.21 12.77 12.60
CA PHE A 221 23.38 13.31 11.54
C PHE A 221 24.18 14.23 10.63
N VAL A 222 23.90 14.17 9.33
CA VAL A 222 24.39 15.12 8.33
C VAL A 222 23.18 15.56 7.52
N ASN A 223 22.90 16.85 7.55
CA ASN A 223 21.69 17.42 6.96
C ASN A 223 21.62 17.31 5.42
N ASP A 224 22.77 17.19 4.73
CA ASP A 224 22.79 16.96 3.29
C ASP A 224 24.02 16.14 2.85
N GLN A 225 23.77 15.04 2.14
CA GLN A 225 24.78 14.21 1.48
C GLN A 225 24.38 13.99 0.01
N PRO A 226 24.83 14.84 -0.92
CA PRO A 226 24.47 14.73 -2.33
C PRO A 226 25.16 13.56 -3.05
N ASN A 227 26.23 13.01 -2.48
CA ASN A 227 26.98 11.90 -3.06
C ASN A 227 26.35 10.54 -2.75
N PRO A 228 26.71 9.47 -3.50
CA PRO A 228 26.31 8.10 -3.19
C PRO A 228 26.60 7.69 -1.74
N ASN A 229 25.78 6.81 -1.18
CA ASN A 229 26.01 6.23 0.15
C ASN A 229 26.88 4.97 0.05
N ASP A 230 28.17 5.15 -0.20
CA ASP A 230 29.15 4.06 -0.35
C ASP A 230 30.36 4.17 0.60
N GLU A 231 30.38 5.19 1.47
CA GLU A 231 31.41 5.40 2.49
C GLU A 231 30.83 5.99 3.79
N ILE A 232 31.58 5.81 4.88
CA ILE A 232 31.27 6.34 6.21
C ILE A 232 31.81 7.78 6.34
N LEU A 233 30.94 8.74 6.62
CA LEU A 233 31.29 10.17 6.64
C LEU A 233 31.80 10.69 7.98
N CYS A 234 31.24 10.21 9.10
CA CYS A 234 31.56 10.73 10.43
C CYS A 234 32.71 9.91 11.04
N ASP A 235 33.84 10.55 11.31
CA ASP A 235 34.99 9.87 11.89
C ASP A 235 34.80 9.57 13.40
N GLU A 236 35.20 8.36 13.81
CA GLU A 236 35.00 7.89 15.19
C GLU A 236 35.76 8.75 16.22
N ILE A 237 36.91 9.35 15.85
CA ILE A 237 37.74 10.15 16.75
C ILE A 237 36.98 11.43 17.14
N SER A 238 36.38 12.11 16.17
CA SER A 238 35.54 13.30 16.39
C SER A 238 34.31 12.97 17.22
N LEU A 239 33.64 11.85 16.94
CA LEU A 239 32.49 11.40 17.72
C LEU A 239 32.87 11.10 19.18
N ARG A 240 33.97 10.39 19.42
CA ARG A 240 34.49 10.14 20.79
C ARG A 240 34.89 11.42 21.49
N LYS A 241 35.44 12.39 20.77
CA LYS A 241 35.78 13.70 21.32
C LYS A 241 34.51 14.45 21.74
N MET A 242 33.48 14.43 20.90
CA MET A 242 32.19 15.05 21.20
C MET A 242 31.54 14.43 22.44
N ASP A 243 31.50 13.10 22.53
CA ASP A 243 30.99 12.38 23.72
C ASP A 243 31.78 12.73 24.99
N LYS A 244 33.11 12.79 24.92
CA LYS A 244 33.96 13.18 26.06
C LYS A 244 33.81 14.64 26.47
N GLN A 245 33.43 15.52 25.54
CA GLN A 245 33.18 16.93 25.79
C GLN A 245 31.77 17.20 26.30
N PHE A 246 30.92 16.17 26.42
CA PHE A 246 29.60 16.31 27.01
C PHE A 246 29.71 16.83 28.45
N ILE A 247 29.05 17.96 28.70
CA ILE A 247 28.90 18.54 30.03
C ILE A 247 27.48 18.27 30.49
N GLY A 248 27.35 17.41 31.51
CA GLY A 248 26.06 17.14 32.14
C GLY A 248 25.49 18.40 32.78
N GLY A 249 24.17 18.55 32.70
CA GLY A 249 23.41 19.55 33.44
C GLY A 249 22.67 18.93 34.62
N ASP A 250 21.91 19.75 35.35
CA ASP A 250 21.01 19.27 36.39
C ASP A 250 19.90 18.43 35.77
N GLU A 251 19.80 17.15 36.15
CA GLU A 251 18.70 16.28 35.78
C GLU A 251 17.61 16.28 36.84
N ARG A 252 16.35 16.16 36.40
CA ARG A 252 15.18 16.08 37.27
C ARG A 252 14.49 14.75 37.09
N SER A 253 14.08 14.14 38.20
CA SER A 253 13.25 12.93 38.16
C SER A 253 11.94 13.22 37.45
N VAL A 254 11.57 12.34 36.53
CA VAL A 254 10.27 12.35 35.85
C VAL A 254 9.36 11.36 36.54
N ASN A 255 8.18 11.81 36.94
CA ASN A 255 7.12 10.89 37.36
C ASN A 255 6.56 10.23 36.10
N LEU A 256 6.85 8.93 35.96
CA LEU A 256 6.37 8.20 34.80
C LEU A 256 4.85 8.09 34.82
N VAL A 257 4.24 8.11 33.63
CA VAL A 257 2.80 7.88 33.48
C VAL A 257 2.44 6.54 34.12
N ASN A 258 1.49 6.57 35.06
CA ASN A 258 0.99 5.36 35.69
C ASN A 258 -0.40 5.05 35.14
N LEU A 259 -0.60 3.83 34.64
CA LEU A 259 -1.90 3.40 34.15
C LEU A 259 -2.82 3.07 35.33
N GLN A 260 -4.03 3.63 35.33
CA GLN A 260 -5.08 3.21 36.27
C GLN A 260 -5.51 1.76 36.00
N LYS A 261 -5.42 1.31 34.75
CA LYS A 261 -5.66 -0.08 34.34
C LYS A 261 -4.34 -0.76 33.97
N THR A 262 -4.01 -1.87 34.62
CA THR A 262 -2.82 -2.62 34.23
C THR A 262 -3.06 -3.33 32.90
N ILE A 263 -2.21 -3.02 31.92
CA ILE A 263 -2.22 -3.65 30.60
C ILE A 263 -1.23 -4.83 30.63
N GLY A 264 -1.66 -5.98 30.12
CA GLY A 264 -0.83 -7.17 29.95
C GLY A 264 -0.41 -7.37 28.49
N THR A 265 0.36 -8.42 28.22
CA THR A 265 0.73 -8.81 26.85
C THR A 265 -0.54 -9.11 26.04
N PRO A 266 -0.62 -8.71 24.75
CA PRO A 266 -1.76 -9.05 23.92
C PRO A 266 -1.98 -10.57 23.85
N VAL A 267 -3.23 -10.97 23.66
CA VAL A 267 -3.65 -12.37 23.62
C VAL A 267 -4.10 -12.76 22.21
N SER A 268 -3.67 -13.95 21.80
CA SER A 268 -4.04 -14.56 20.52
C SER A 268 -4.93 -15.78 20.73
N GLY A 269 -5.79 -16.09 19.76
CA GLY A 269 -6.58 -17.32 19.76
C GLY A 269 -5.70 -18.57 19.60
N ILE A 270 -6.14 -19.71 20.13
CA ILE A 270 -5.49 -21.01 19.94
C ILE A 270 -5.80 -21.49 18.52
N SER A 271 -4.82 -22.05 17.80
CA SER A 271 -5.05 -22.62 16.47
C SER A 271 -6.08 -23.75 16.53
N LEU A 272 -7.00 -23.78 15.57
CA LEU A 272 -8.00 -24.84 15.48
C LEU A 272 -7.41 -26.12 14.86
N SER A 273 -7.87 -27.28 15.30
CA SER A 273 -7.59 -28.55 14.62
C SER A 273 -8.36 -28.65 13.30
N GLU A 274 -7.90 -29.52 12.39
CA GLU A 274 -8.61 -29.75 11.12
C GLU A 274 -10.06 -30.20 11.33
N ASP A 275 -10.33 -31.03 12.34
CA ASP A 275 -11.70 -31.45 12.67
C ASP A 275 -12.59 -30.28 13.12
N GLN A 276 -12.03 -29.34 13.89
CA GLN A 276 -12.73 -28.12 14.29
C GLN A 276 -13.01 -27.24 13.08
N ILE A 277 -12.03 -27.09 12.18
CA ILE A 277 -12.18 -26.35 10.93
C ILE A 277 -13.24 -27.00 10.03
N ALA A 278 -13.23 -28.33 9.89
CA ALA A 278 -14.20 -29.06 9.08
C ALA A 278 -15.63 -28.97 9.62
N LYS A 279 -15.80 -28.87 10.94
CA LYS A 279 -17.11 -28.61 11.57
C LYS A 279 -17.61 -27.19 11.31
N LEU A 280 -16.72 -26.20 11.36
CA LEU A 280 -17.06 -24.80 11.10
C LEU A 280 -17.31 -24.53 9.61
N PHE A 281 -16.49 -25.13 8.75
CA PHE A 281 -16.48 -24.94 7.31
C PHE A 281 -16.54 -26.30 6.61
N PRO A 282 -17.73 -26.92 6.51
CA PRO A 282 -17.89 -28.25 5.93
C PRO A 282 -17.70 -28.27 4.41
N LYS A 283 -17.85 -27.11 3.75
CA LYS A 283 -17.59 -26.92 2.32
C LYS A 283 -16.51 -25.87 2.16
N ARG A 284 -15.39 -26.26 1.57
CA ARG A 284 -14.23 -25.42 1.32
C ARG A 284 -13.83 -25.54 -0.14
N LEU A 285 -13.49 -24.42 -0.75
CA LEU A 285 -13.06 -24.29 -2.14
C LEU A 285 -11.61 -23.81 -2.13
N GLU A 286 -10.82 -24.25 -3.12
CA GLU A 286 -9.45 -23.78 -3.32
C GLU A 286 -8.60 -23.80 -2.02
N GLU A 287 -8.54 -24.94 -1.32
CA GLU A 287 -7.74 -25.11 -0.09
C GLU A 287 -6.25 -24.90 -0.32
N GLU A 288 -5.67 -23.84 0.23
CA GLU A 288 -4.24 -23.59 0.19
C GLU A 288 -3.56 -24.33 1.34
N ARG A 289 -2.59 -25.18 1.00
CA ARG A 289 -1.84 -26.00 1.96
C ARG A 289 -0.33 -25.84 1.77
N GLN A 290 0.41 -25.89 2.87
CA GLN A 290 1.87 -25.99 2.86
C GLN A 290 2.29 -27.05 3.89
N ASN A 291 3.13 -28.00 3.48
CA ASN A 291 3.54 -29.13 4.34
C ASN A 291 2.35 -29.88 4.97
N ASN A 292 1.30 -30.11 4.17
CA ASN A 292 -0.01 -30.66 4.56
C ASN A 292 -0.84 -29.83 5.56
N GLU A 293 -0.34 -28.71 6.09
CA GLU A 293 -1.13 -27.82 6.94
C GLU A 293 -2.05 -26.93 6.08
N LEU A 294 -3.33 -26.85 6.44
CA LEU A 294 -4.28 -25.91 5.86
C LEU A 294 -3.94 -24.47 6.28
N LEU A 295 -3.88 -23.57 5.30
CA LEU A 295 -3.52 -22.17 5.49
C LEU A 295 -4.69 -21.23 5.21
N SER A 296 -5.39 -21.44 4.10
CA SER A 296 -6.56 -20.66 3.73
C SER A 296 -7.48 -21.41 2.76
N PHE A 297 -8.70 -20.93 2.58
CA PHE A 297 -9.66 -21.47 1.62
C PHE A 297 -10.77 -20.44 1.34
N PHE A 298 -11.63 -20.73 0.38
CA PHE A 298 -12.86 -19.99 0.11
C PHE A 298 -14.10 -20.78 0.54
N THR A 299 -15.18 -20.07 0.85
CA THR A 299 -16.51 -20.68 1.10
C THR A 299 -17.39 -20.57 -0.16
N PRO A 300 -18.52 -21.31 -0.24
CA PRO A 300 -19.45 -21.22 -1.37
C PRO A 300 -20.04 -19.82 -1.62
N ASN A 301 -20.00 -18.93 -0.62
CA ASN A 301 -20.46 -17.55 -0.73
C ASN A 301 -19.29 -16.58 -1.04
N THR A 302 -18.20 -17.11 -1.62
CA THR A 302 -16.97 -16.39 -2.01
C THR A 302 -16.18 -15.74 -0.87
N ASN A 303 -16.60 -15.88 0.40
CA ASN A 303 -15.81 -15.43 1.54
C ASN A 303 -14.44 -16.12 1.57
N HIS A 304 -13.41 -15.38 1.95
CA HIS A 304 -12.06 -15.92 2.12
C HIS A 304 -11.74 -16.14 3.59
N VAL A 305 -11.34 -17.36 3.94
CA VAL A 305 -10.97 -17.74 5.29
C VAL A 305 -9.46 -17.90 5.39
N VAL A 306 -8.84 -17.13 6.29
CA VAL A 306 -7.41 -17.19 6.60
C VAL A 306 -7.21 -17.76 8.01
N LEU A 307 -6.38 -18.78 8.11
CA LEU A 307 -6.03 -19.42 9.38
C LEU A 307 -4.80 -18.75 9.96
N GLN A 308 -4.71 -18.77 11.30
CA GLN A 308 -3.61 -18.15 12.06
C GLN A 308 -2.22 -18.49 11.50
N LYS A 309 -2.01 -19.73 11.06
CA LYS A 309 -0.70 -20.18 10.55
C LYS A 309 -0.27 -19.43 9.30
N LYS A 310 -1.19 -19.13 8.37
CA LYS A 310 -0.88 -18.39 7.14
C LYS A 310 -0.35 -17.00 7.46
N GLU A 311 -1.02 -16.30 8.36
CA GLU A 311 -0.67 -14.94 8.77
C GLU A 311 0.74 -14.84 9.38
N LEU A 312 1.21 -15.90 10.04
CA LEU A 312 2.57 -15.97 10.60
C LEU A 312 3.64 -16.33 9.56
N LEU A 313 3.25 -16.91 8.42
CA LEU A 313 4.18 -17.33 7.36
C LEU A 313 4.29 -16.33 6.22
N GLN A 314 3.31 -15.45 6.03
CA GLN A 314 3.31 -14.46 4.97
C GLN A 314 3.84 -13.11 5.44
N GLN A 315 4.54 -12.41 4.53
CA GLN A 315 5.20 -11.14 4.86
C GLN A 315 4.20 -10.01 5.14
N ARG A 316 3.19 -9.81 4.29
CA ARG A 316 2.21 -8.72 4.46
C ARG A 316 1.00 -9.16 5.29
N SER A 317 0.51 -8.29 6.18
CA SER A 317 -0.58 -8.60 7.11
C SER A 317 -1.93 -8.72 6.38
N THR A 318 -2.69 -9.81 6.59
CA THR A 318 -4.02 -10.00 5.99
C THR A 318 -4.96 -8.85 6.37
N GLY A 319 -5.56 -8.20 5.37
CA GLY A 319 -6.48 -7.08 5.59
C GLY A 319 -7.53 -6.92 4.51
N ASN A 320 -8.52 -6.08 4.77
CA ASN A 320 -9.64 -5.79 3.87
C ASN A 320 -10.06 -4.32 4.02
N ILE A 321 -10.59 -3.73 2.95
CA ILE A 321 -11.25 -2.42 2.99
C ILE A 321 -12.73 -2.67 2.77
N VAL A 322 -13.61 -2.05 3.56
CA VAL A 322 -15.05 -2.30 3.52
C VAL A 322 -15.79 -0.98 3.34
N MET A 323 -16.74 -0.95 2.41
CA MET A 323 -17.50 0.25 2.07
C MET A 323 -18.99 0.07 2.36
N ALA A 324 -19.59 1.07 2.99
CA ALA A 324 -21.01 1.09 3.31
C ALA A 324 -21.85 1.63 2.15
N GLY A 325 -23.05 1.08 2.03
CA GLY A 325 -23.94 1.33 0.90
C GLY A 325 -23.59 0.48 -0.33
N LYS A 326 -24.56 0.32 -1.22
CA LYS A 326 -24.40 -0.32 -2.53
C LYS A 326 -24.44 0.77 -3.61
N THR A 327 -23.29 1.11 -4.16
CA THR A 327 -23.21 2.06 -5.28
C THR A 327 -22.03 1.70 -6.19
N ILE A 328 -22.18 2.01 -7.48
CA ILE A 328 -21.10 2.06 -8.47
C ILE A 328 -21.00 3.46 -9.09
N LYS A 329 -21.83 4.40 -8.61
CA LYS A 329 -21.93 5.74 -9.16
C LYS A 329 -20.68 6.54 -8.81
N PRO A 330 -19.87 6.98 -9.80
CA PRO A 330 -18.66 7.75 -9.55
C PRO A 330 -18.92 8.99 -8.69
N THR A 331 -17.92 9.43 -7.93
CA THR A 331 -17.96 10.60 -7.02
C THR A 331 -18.93 10.48 -5.83
N THR A 332 -19.70 9.39 -5.70
CA THR A 332 -20.59 9.22 -4.55
C THR A 332 -19.76 9.00 -3.28
N PRO A 333 -19.88 9.85 -2.25
CA PRO A 333 -19.15 9.64 -1.01
C PRO A 333 -19.70 8.41 -0.29
N VAL A 334 -18.79 7.56 0.17
CA VAL A 334 -19.11 6.35 0.93
C VAL A 334 -18.36 6.36 2.25
N LEU A 335 -18.94 5.75 3.27
CA LEU A 335 -18.28 5.42 4.52
C LEU A 335 -17.40 4.20 4.25
N SER A 336 -16.12 4.29 4.55
CA SER A 336 -15.17 3.19 4.38
C SER A 336 -14.40 2.95 5.67
N ALA A 337 -13.99 1.72 5.92
CA ALA A 337 -13.07 1.34 7.00
C ALA A 337 -12.10 0.26 6.52
N THR A 338 -10.90 0.26 7.11
CA THR A 338 -9.87 -0.77 6.89
C THR A 338 -9.80 -1.72 8.08
N GLN A 339 -9.76 -3.02 7.80
CA GLN A 339 -9.77 -4.11 8.78
C GLN A 339 -8.50 -4.96 8.61
N PHE A 340 -7.89 -5.42 9.71
CA PHE A 340 -6.76 -6.37 9.67
C PHE A 340 -6.98 -7.57 10.58
N MET A 341 -6.45 -8.72 10.16
CA MET A 341 -6.52 -9.97 10.91
C MET A 341 -5.95 -9.83 12.34
N THR A 342 -4.95 -8.99 12.55
CA THR A 342 -4.26 -8.78 13.85
C THR A 342 -5.05 -7.96 14.87
N GLY A 343 -6.37 -8.11 14.91
CA GLY A 343 -7.24 -7.44 15.88
C GLY A 343 -7.31 -5.93 15.67
N VAL A 344 -7.33 -5.49 14.41
CA VAL A 344 -7.67 -4.11 14.01
C VAL A 344 -9.07 -4.19 13.40
N PHE A 345 -10.09 -3.81 14.17
CA PHE A 345 -11.48 -4.08 13.78
C PHE A 345 -12.07 -2.98 12.87
N GLU A 346 -11.76 -1.71 13.17
CA GLU A 346 -12.15 -0.55 12.35
C GLU A 346 -11.00 0.48 12.40
N SER A 347 -10.19 0.57 11.35
CA SER A 347 -9.15 1.61 11.18
C SER A 347 -9.41 2.44 9.94
N HIS A 348 -8.79 3.62 9.85
CA HIS A 348 -8.94 4.52 8.70
C HIS A 348 -10.41 4.75 8.31
N LEU A 349 -11.29 4.91 9.29
CA LEU A 349 -12.70 5.09 9.02
C LEU A 349 -12.94 6.51 8.49
N VAL A 350 -13.50 6.62 7.30
CA VAL A 350 -13.64 7.87 6.53
C VAL A 350 -15.03 7.94 5.89
N PHE A 351 -15.49 9.17 5.58
CA PHE A 351 -16.66 9.39 4.73
C PHE A 351 -16.30 10.34 3.59
N GLY A 352 -16.39 9.85 2.34
CA GLY A 352 -15.89 10.57 1.17
C GLY A 352 -14.36 10.60 1.15
N ASN A 353 -13.77 11.78 1.30
CA ASN A 353 -12.32 11.98 1.18
C ASN A 353 -11.51 11.14 2.19
N THR A 354 -10.64 10.26 1.69
CA THR A 354 -9.88 9.32 2.54
C THR A 354 -8.69 9.96 3.28
N ASN A 355 -8.29 11.18 2.91
CA ASN A 355 -7.15 11.87 3.53
C ASN A 355 -7.61 12.93 4.53
N MET A 356 -8.68 13.64 4.22
CA MET A 356 -9.09 14.85 4.97
C MET A 356 -10.32 14.62 5.86
N ASN A 357 -11.18 13.65 5.53
CA ASN A 357 -12.39 13.35 6.32
C ASN A 357 -12.19 12.12 7.21
N ILE A 358 -11.02 11.95 7.83
CA ILE A 358 -10.71 10.77 8.65
C ILE A 358 -11.38 10.89 10.03
N PHE A 359 -12.11 9.85 10.45
CA PHE A 359 -12.58 9.69 11.82
C PHE A 359 -11.58 8.89 12.67
N THR A 360 -11.27 7.66 12.28
CA THR A 360 -10.34 6.78 13.03
C THR A 360 -9.00 6.65 12.30
N THR A 361 -7.91 6.53 13.07
CA THR A 361 -6.56 6.47 12.50
C THR A 361 -6.29 5.20 11.69
N HIS A 362 -5.42 5.28 10.69
CA HIS A 362 -4.87 4.12 9.98
C HIS A 362 -3.73 3.46 10.77
N THR A 363 -3.41 2.20 10.46
CA THR A 363 -2.23 1.50 11.00
C THR A 363 -0.94 2.00 10.35
N ARG A 364 0.15 2.14 11.12
CA ARG A 364 1.44 2.67 10.64
C ARG A 364 2.54 1.61 10.46
N ASP A 365 2.27 0.36 10.84
CA ASP A 365 3.24 -0.73 10.71
C ASP A 365 2.55 -2.07 10.37
N ALA A 366 3.23 -2.90 9.58
CA ALA A 366 2.68 -4.16 9.09
C ALA A 366 2.83 -5.33 10.09
N LEU A 367 3.50 -5.13 11.22
CA LEU A 367 3.78 -6.16 12.23
C LEU A 367 2.91 -6.00 13.49
N ASN A 368 2.05 -4.98 13.54
CA ASN A 368 1.20 -4.63 14.68
C ASN A 368 2.04 -4.28 15.93
N ILE A 369 3.13 -3.55 15.73
CA ILE A 369 4.02 -3.01 16.79
C ILE A 369 3.26 -1.95 17.58
N PHE A 370 2.66 -0.97 16.91
CA PHE A 370 1.78 0.00 17.54
C PHE A 370 0.34 -0.52 17.58
N LYS A 371 -0.31 -0.32 18.73
CA LYS A 371 -1.58 -0.96 19.09
C LYS A 371 -2.64 0.04 19.53
N VAL A 372 -2.35 1.34 19.43
CA VAL A 372 -3.34 2.40 19.67
C VAL A 372 -4.27 2.64 18.47
N GLN A 373 -3.83 2.34 17.25
CA GLN A 373 -4.52 2.76 16.03
C GLN A 373 -5.84 2.01 15.77
N GLY A 374 -6.81 2.74 15.22
CA GLY A 374 -8.15 2.26 14.91
C GLY A 374 -8.96 1.87 16.17
N THR A 375 -9.90 0.94 15.98
CA THR A 375 -10.70 0.33 17.05
C THR A 375 -10.12 -1.01 17.47
N ARG A 376 -9.88 -1.14 18.78
CA ARG A 376 -9.22 -2.26 19.46
C ARG A 376 -10.05 -2.76 20.64
N ILE A 377 -9.94 -4.05 20.97
CA ILE A 377 -10.66 -4.65 22.11
C ILE A 377 -9.67 -5.28 23.08
N TYR A 378 -9.76 -4.95 24.35
CA TYR A 378 -8.99 -5.55 25.45
C TYR A 378 -9.91 -6.37 26.35
N LEU A 379 -9.48 -7.56 26.77
CA LEU A 379 -10.19 -8.41 27.72
C LEU A 379 -9.49 -8.44 29.07
N LEU A 380 -10.26 -8.38 30.16
CA LEU A 380 -9.72 -8.59 31.50
C LEU A 380 -9.39 -10.07 31.72
N GLY A 381 -8.11 -10.37 31.91
CA GLY A 381 -7.57 -11.68 32.23
C GLY A 381 -7.78 -12.07 33.69
N ARG A 382 -7.49 -13.34 34.00
CA ARG A 382 -7.55 -13.86 35.38
C ARG A 382 -6.49 -13.25 36.30
N ASP A 383 -5.39 -12.79 35.71
CA ASP A 383 -4.30 -12.06 36.38
C ASP A 383 -4.65 -10.59 36.71
N GLN A 384 -5.91 -10.20 36.49
CA GLN A 384 -6.43 -8.84 36.70
C GLN A 384 -5.80 -7.79 35.77
N LYS A 385 -5.25 -8.19 34.62
CA LYS A 385 -4.74 -7.28 33.58
C LYS A 385 -5.64 -7.28 32.35
N TYR A 386 -5.68 -6.16 31.64
CA TYR A 386 -6.35 -6.08 30.34
C TYR A 386 -5.39 -6.52 29.23
N HIS A 387 -5.80 -7.50 28.42
CA HIS A 387 -5.03 -8.03 27.30
C HIS A 387 -5.71 -7.68 25.98
N LEU A 388 -5.00 -7.00 25.09
CA LEU A 388 -5.50 -6.71 23.75
C LEU A 388 -5.78 -8.01 22.97
N LEU A 389 -6.97 -8.13 22.38
CA LEU A 389 -7.28 -9.16 21.39
C LEU A 389 -6.53 -8.84 20.10
N ALA A 390 -5.67 -9.76 19.69
CA ALA A 390 -4.82 -9.52 18.54
C ALA A 390 -4.94 -10.60 17.46
N LEU A 391 -4.06 -11.60 17.37
CA LEU A 391 -4.18 -12.59 16.28
C LEU A 391 -5.26 -13.66 16.58
N PRO A 392 -6.35 -13.77 15.80
CA PRO A 392 -7.41 -14.76 16.03
C PRO A 392 -6.94 -16.16 15.64
N SER A 393 -7.80 -17.15 15.92
CA SER A 393 -7.66 -18.51 15.42
C SER A 393 -8.00 -18.59 13.92
N VAL A 394 -9.05 -17.85 13.51
CA VAL A 394 -9.58 -17.79 12.15
C VAL A 394 -10.05 -16.37 11.85
N PHE A 395 -9.81 -15.90 10.63
CA PHE A 395 -10.39 -14.67 10.08
C PHE A 395 -11.13 -14.97 8.78
N GLU A 396 -12.43 -14.71 8.74
CA GLU A 396 -13.29 -14.86 7.56
C GLU A 396 -13.64 -13.48 7.00
N MET A 397 -13.25 -13.21 5.76
CA MET A 397 -13.52 -11.96 5.05
C MET A 397 -14.65 -12.12 4.04
N ALA A 398 -15.57 -11.15 4.04
CA ALA A 398 -16.54 -10.89 2.97
C ALA A 398 -16.20 -9.53 2.33
N THR A 399 -16.74 -9.22 1.14
CA THR A 399 -16.44 -7.94 0.45
C THR A 399 -16.91 -6.70 1.22
N ASN A 400 -17.84 -6.86 2.18
CA ASN A 400 -18.35 -5.77 3.01
C ASN A 400 -18.02 -5.91 4.50
N GLY A 401 -17.22 -6.89 4.92
CA GLY A 401 -16.99 -7.12 6.35
C GLY A 401 -16.01 -8.25 6.67
N GLY A 402 -15.83 -8.50 7.97
CA GLY A 402 -14.94 -9.53 8.48
C GLY A 402 -15.45 -10.15 9.77
N GLU A 403 -15.02 -11.39 10.05
CA GLU A 403 -15.27 -12.08 11.30
C GLU A 403 -13.99 -12.71 11.87
N TRP A 404 -13.64 -12.33 13.10
CA TRP A 404 -12.52 -12.85 13.87
C TRP A 404 -13.04 -13.84 14.90
N ARG A 405 -12.50 -15.06 14.89
CA ARG A 405 -12.80 -16.09 15.89
C ARG A 405 -11.59 -16.33 16.78
N TYR A 406 -11.73 -16.05 18.07
CA TYR A 406 -10.71 -16.31 19.07
C TYR A 406 -11.10 -17.54 19.88
N GLN A 407 -10.44 -18.68 19.62
CA GLN A 407 -10.62 -19.88 20.41
C GLN A 407 -9.77 -19.81 21.68
N PHE A 408 -10.38 -20.01 22.83
CA PHE A 408 -9.72 -20.24 24.11
C PHE A 408 -10.10 -21.63 24.65
N ASP A 409 -9.43 -22.10 25.71
CA ASP A 409 -9.67 -23.45 26.26
C ASP A 409 -11.14 -23.72 26.64
N ASN A 410 -11.88 -22.67 26.97
CA ASN A 410 -13.21 -22.80 27.56
C ASN A 410 -14.26 -21.90 26.92
N ASP A 411 -13.99 -21.21 25.82
CA ASP A 411 -14.96 -20.39 25.09
C ASP A 411 -14.42 -20.04 23.70
N THR A 412 -15.31 -19.55 22.83
CA THR A 412 -14.93 -18.92 21.56
C THR A 412 -15.55 -17.54 21.53
N LEU A 413 -14.72 -16.52 21.33
CA LEU A 413 -15.20 -15.17 21.10
C LEU A 413 -15.32 -14.93 19.60
N ILE A 414 -16.47 -14.43 19.18
CA ILE A 414 -16.75 -14.05 17.80
C ILE A 414 -16.88 -12.54 17.78
N ILE A 415 -16.04 -11.92 16.96
CA ILE A 415 -16.11 -10.49 16.67
C ILE A 415 -16.37 -10.36 15.17
N SER A 416 -17.34 -9.54 14.77
CA SER A 416 -17.56 -9.21 13.37
C SER A 416 -17.71 -7.71 13.22
N ASP A 417 -17.23 -7.16 12.11
CA ASP A 417 -17.53 -5.80 11.70
C ASP A 417 -17.93 -5.80 10.23
N ASP A 418 -19.10 -5.22 9.94
CA ASP A 418 -19.76 -5.32 8.65
C ASP A 418 -20.33 -3.96 8.26
N ALA A 419 -19.98 -3.53 7.05
CA ALA A 419 -20.55 -2.37 6.40
C ALA A 419 -22.01 -2.64 6.04
N ASN A 420 -22.86 -1.66 6.32
CA ASN A 420 -24.27 -1.71 6.01
C ASN A 420 -24.52 -1.68 4.48
N SER A 421 -25.61 -2.29 4.01
CA SER A 421 -25.97 -2.31 2.59
C SER A 421 -26.63 -1.02 2.10
N ASP A 422 -27.31 -0.28 2.96
CA ASP A 422 -28.16 0.85 2.55
C ASP A 422 -27.87 2.14 3.34
N LEU A 423 -27.31 2.04 4.54
CA LEU A 423 -26.91 3.17 5.38
C LEU A 423 -25.40 3.41 5.35
N GLN A 424 -24.97 4.64 5.61
CA GLN A 424 -23.56 4.97 5.83
C GLN A 424 -23.17 4.62 7.27
N GLN A 425 -22.99 3.31 7.52
CA GLN A 425 -22.78 2.73 8.85
C GLN A 425 -21.89 1.48 8.81
N MET A 426 -21.01 1.35 9.80
CA MET A 426 -20.29 0.14 10.22
C MET A 426 -20.92 -0.46 11.48
N THR A 427 -20.77 -1.76 11.72
CA THR A 427 -21.37 -2.43 12.88
C THR A 427 -20.47 -3.51 13.43
N LEU A 428 -19.65 -3.12 14.40
CA LEU A 428 -18.84 -4.03 15.20
C LEU A 428 -19.70 -4.75 16.24
N ARG A 429 -19.62 -6.07 16.25
CA ARG A 429 -20.34 -6.96 17.17
C ARG A 429 -19.34 -7.83 17.90
N PHE A 430 -19.56 -7.99 19.20
CA PHE A 430 -18.82 -8.92 20.04
C PHE A 430 -19.79 -9.93 20.65
N LYS A 431 -19.40 -11.21 20.68
CA LYS A 431 -20.20 -12.27 21.28
C LYS A 431 -19.32 -13.38 21.85
N SER A 432 -19.64 -13.81 23.07
CA SER A 432 -19.23 -15.12 23.60
C SER A 432 -20.13 -16.24 23.05
N LEU A 433 -19.53 -17.28 22.50
CA LEU A 433 -20.28 -18.43 21.97
C LEU A 433 -20.99 -19.21 23.08
N LEU A 434 -20.38 -19.30 24.27
CA LEU A 434 -20.99 -19.95 25.44
C LEU A 434 -21.84 -19.01 26.30
N GLY A 435 -22.03 -17.75 25.89
CA GLY A 435 -22.75 -16.75 26.69
C GLY A 435 -22.03 -16.40 28.00
N LYS A 436 -20.72 -16.64 28.07
CA LYS A 436 -19.90 -16.23 29.21
C LYS A 436 -19.78 -14.71 29.24
N LYS A 437 -19.75 -14.18 30.45
CA LYS A 437 -19.62 -12.75 30.70
C LYS A 437 -18.16 -12.37 30.88
N TYR A 438 -17.79 -11.25 30.27
CA TYR A 438 -16.45 -10.69 30.26
C TYR A 438 -16.48 -9.23 30.69
N SER A 439 -15.38 -8.78 31.27
CA SER A 439 -15.07 -7.36 31.40
C SER A 439 -14.09 -7.00 30.29
N LEU A 440 -14.39 -5.97 29.51
CA LEU A 440 -13.61 -5.61 28.34
C LEU A 440 -13.59 -4.09 28.12
N ILE A 441 -12.60 -3.64 27.37
CA ILE A 441 -12.47 -2.25 26.92
C ILE A 441 -12.46 -2.26 25.39
N VAL A 442 -13.30 -1.42 24.78
CA VAL A 442 -13.19 -1.05 23.37
C VAL A 442 -12.54 0.32 23.33
N ALA A 443 -11.39 0.43 22.67
CA ALA A 443 -10.64 1.66 22.51
C ALA A 443 -10.63 2.05 21.03
N THR A 444 -11.14 3.24 20.71
CA THR A 444 -11.18 3.77 19.35
C THR A 444 -10.34 5.03 19.29
N GLN A 445 -9.21 4.98 18.58
CA GLN A 445 -8.37 6.16 18.35
C GLN A 445 -8.99 7.02 17.25
N TRP A 446 -9.37 8.25 17.61
CA TRP A 446 -9.86 9.23 16.66
C TRP A 446 -8.68 10.03 16.08
N ASN A 447 -8.85 10.54 14.87
CA ASN A 447 -7.82 11.30 14.18
C ASN A 447 -7.88 12.77 14.63
N ARG A 448 -6.90 13.19 15.45
CA ARG A 448 -6.77 14.56 15.93
C ARG A 448 -6.46 15.56 14.83
N GLU A 449 -5.69 15.17 13.83
CA GLU A 449 -5.27 16.06 12.75
C GLU A 449 -6.46 16.55 11.92
N THR A 450 -7.40 15.66 11.61
CA THR A 450 -8.60 15.98 10.82
C THR A 450 -9.71 16.62 11.66
N LEU A 451 -9.95 16.12 12.88
CA LEU A 451 -11.06 16.58 13.71
C LEU A 451 -10.70 17.78 14.61
N GLY A 452 -9.43 17.96 14.97
CA GLY A 452 -8.90 19.08 15.77
C GLY A 452 -9.35 19.15 17.23
N GLN A 453 -10.48 18.54 17.60
CA GLN A 453 -11.04 18.57 18.96
C GLN A 453 -11.52 17.21 19.41
N GLN A 454 -11.51 17.01 20.73
CA GLN A 454 -11.97 15.78 21.34
C GLN A 454 -13.47 15.54 21.08
N PRO A 455 -13.86 14.32 20.66
CA PRO A 455 -15.26 13.95 20.50
C PRO A 455 -16.10 14.16 21.78
N VAL A 456 -17.35 14.55 21.61
CA VAL A 456 -18.32 14.71 22.69
C VAL A 456 -18.85 13.34 23.09
N ILE A 457 -18.63 12.97 24.36
CA ILE A 457 -18.98 11.66 24.90
C ILE A 457 -20.19 11.80 25.85
N SER A 458 -21.20 10.96 25.63
CA SER A 458 -22.39 10.84 26.48
C SER A 458 -22.48 9.44 27.12
N SER A 459 -23.63 9.01 27.63
CA SER A 459 -23.77 7.72 28.33
C SER A 459 -23.57 6.51 27.42
N ASN A 460 -24.04 6.56 26.18
CA ASN A 460 -23.96 5.46 25.21
C ASN A 460 -23.68 5.91 23.77
N GLN A 461 -23.40 7.20 23.57
CA GLN A 461 -23.14 7.78 22.25
C GLN A 461 -21.91 8.69 22.29
N VAL A 462 -21.14 8.68 21.21
CA VAL A 462 -20.09 9.66 20.92
C VAL A 462 -20.47 10.45 19.67
N ILE A 463 -20.25 11.75 19.68
CA ILE A 463 -20.39 12.63 18.52
C ILE A 463 -19.04 13.31 18.26
N ALA A 464 -18.48 13.13 17.07
CA ALA A 464 -17.24 13.77 16.66
C ALA A 464 -17.54 14.76 15.53
N LYS A 465 -17.35 16.05 15.84
CA LYS A 465 -17.50 17.17 14.90
C LYS A 465 -16.12 17.76 14.62
N PRO A 466 -15.76 18.13 13.38
CA PRO A 466 -14.53 18.83 13.11
C PRO A 466 -14.53 20.22 13.76
N ALA A 467 -13.41 20.58 14.40
CA ALA A 467 -13.19 21.88 15.01
C ALA A 467 -13.13 22.98 13.95
N ASP A 468 -13.60 24.18 14.28
CA ASP A 468 -13.70 25.32 13.36
C ASP A 468 -12.34 25.71 12.71
N SER A 469 -11.22 25.32 13.32
CA SER A 469 -9.85 25.55 12.82
C SER A 469 -9.35 24.49 11.82
N THR A 470 -10.11 23.43 11.58
CA THR A 470 -9.68 22.31 10.72
C THR A 470 -10.14 22.51 9.29
N LEU A 471 -9.38 21.97 8.33
CA LEU A 471 -9.78 22.02 6.92
C LEU A 471 -11.06 21.21 6.66
N MET A 472 -11.27 20.12 7.41
CA MET A 472 -12.51 19.34 7.35
C MET A 472 -13.73 20.19 7.71
N HIS A 473 -13.63 21.07 8.71
CA HIS A 473 -14.73 21.99 9.03
C HIS A 473 -14.97 23.01 7.92
N GLU A 474 -13.92 23.55 7.31
CA GLU A 474 -14.03 24.51 6.21
C GLU A 474 -14.76 23.91 4.99
N ARG A 475 -14.42 22.67 4.62
CA ARG A 475 -14.89 22.03 3.38
C ARG A 475 -16.09 21.12 3.56
N SER A 476 -16.20 20.46 4.70
CA SER A 476 -17.23 19.47 5.01
C SER A 476 -17.82 19.64 6.43
N PRO A 477 -18.36 20.83 6.79
CA PRO A 477 -18.90 21.10 8.12
C PRO A 477 -20.08 20.21 8.52
N GLN A 478 -20.79 19.65 7.53
CA GLN A 478 -21.90 18.70 7.72
C GLN A 478 -21.44 17.29 8.09
N THR A 479 -20.18 16.94 7.85
CA THR A 479 -19.65 15.60 8.13
C THR A 479 -19.37 15.49 9.62
N VAL A 480 -20.33 14.90 10.33
CA VAL A 480 -20.26 14.65 11.77
C VAL A 480 -20.38 13.16 11.99
N TYR A 481 -19.38 12.56 12.64
CA TYR A 481 -19.40 11.15 12.97
C TYR A 481 -20.13 10.89 14.28
N GLN A 482 -20.75 9.73 14.40
CA GLN A 482 -21.31 9.24 15.63
C GLN A 482 -20.99 7.77 15.86
N ILE A 483 -20.79 7.40 17.12
CA ILE A 483 -20.74 6.02 17.58
C ILE A 483 -21.89 5.80 18.56
N THR A 484 -22.59 4.69 18.44
CA THR A 484 -23.61 4.25 19.41
C THR A 484 -23.27 2.87 19.93
N TYR A 485 -23.36 2.70 21.26
CA TYR A 485 -23.08 1.44 21.93
C TYR A 485 -24.37 0.83 22.48
N GLN A 486 -24.57 -0.45 22.21
CA GLN A 486 -25.71 -1.24 22.67
C GLN A 486 -25.20 -2.53 23.31
N HIS A 487 -25.82 -2.94 24.41
CA HIS A 487 -25.50 -4.21 25.08
C HIS A 487 -26.77 -4.80 25.71
N GLN A 488 -26.86 -6.12 25.77
CA GLN A 488 -28.01 -6.81 26.38
C GLN A 488 -27.86 -6.99 27.89
N ASP A 489 -26.61 -7.20 28.34
CA ASP A 489 -26.26 -7.47 29.72
C ASP A 489 -25.04 -6.65 30.15
N GLY A 490 -24.79 -6.62 31.46
CA GLY A 490 -23.64 -5.89 32.01
C GLY A 490 -23.87 -4.38 32.13
N LYS A 491 -22.77 -3.64 32.27
CA LYS A 491 -22.76 -2.17 32.37
C LYS A 491 -21.75 -1.60 31.40
N LEU A 492 -22.12 -0.51 30.71
CA LEU A 492 -21.23 0.32 29.91
C LEU A 492 -20.84 1.59 30.68
N VAL A 493 -19.55 1.90 30.68
CA VAL A 493 -19.01 3.21 31.05
C VAL A 493 -18.25 3.75 29.85
N LEU A 494 -18.70 4.88 29.33
CA LEU A 494 -18.08 5.55 28.19
C LEU A 494 -17.32 6.79 28.67
N GLY A 495 -16.11 6.98 28.15
CA GLY A 495 -15.24 8.09 28.52
C GLY A 495 -14.08 8.21 27.57
N ASP A 496 -13.08 8.98 27.98
CA ASP A 496 -11.82 9.11 27.27
C ASP A 496 -10.72 8.34 28.01
N GLU A 497 -9.48 8.64 27.66
CA GLU A 497 -8.28 8.01 28.18
C GLU A 497 -8.12 8.11 29.70
N ARG A 498 -8.86 8.98 30.39
CA ARG A 498 -8.91 8.98 31.87
C ARG A 498 -9.36 7.63 32.42
N LEU A 499 -10.16 6.86 31.68
CA LEU A 499 -10.55 5.51 32.09
C LEU A 499 -9.37 4.50 32.06
N LEU A 500 -8.31 4.80 31.31
CA LEU A 500 -7.08 4.01 31.24
C LEU A 500 -5.99 4.55 32.17
N PHE A 501 -5.77 5.86 32.16
CA PHE A 501 -4.65 6.54 32.83
C PHE A 501 -5.02 7.17 34.19
N GLY A 502 -6.31 7.30 34.52
CA GLY A 502 -6.80 8.01 35.72
C GLY A 502 -6.83 9.54 35.58
N GLU A 503 -5.85 10.08 34.87
CA GLU A 503 -5.79 11.48 34.42
C GLU A 503 -5.53 11.53 32.90
N LEU A 504 -5.71 12.71 32.28
CA LEU A 504 -5.36 12.84 30.87
C LEU A 504 -3.83 12.97 30.76
N PRO A 505 -3.15 12.08 30.01
CA PRO A 505 -1.73 12.24 29.77
C PRO A 505 -1.47 13.52 28.96
N GLU A 506 -0.27 14.08 29.12
CA GLU A 506 0.15 15.28 28.39
C GLU A 506 0.19 15.02 26.88
N ASN A 507 0.83 13.92 26.47
CA ASN A 507 0.79 13.42 25.11
C ASN A 507 -0.33 12.37 25.01
N ARG A 508 -1.52 12.82 24.61
CA ARG A 508 -2.68 11.94 24.51
C ARG A 508 -2.49 10.89 23.42
N THR A 509 -3.07 9.71 23.62
CA THR A 509 -3.20 8.70 22.57
C THR A 509 -4.50 8.87 21.77
N ASP A 510 -5.31 9.88 22.10
CA ASP A 510 -6.55 10.25 21.43
C ASP A 510 -7.58 9.11 21.30
N GLN A 511 -7.82 8.39 22.40
CA GLN A 511 -8.77 7.28 22.42
C GLN A 511 -10.09 7.62 23.11
N ILE A 512 -11.18 7.19 22.47
CA ILE A 512 -12.50 6.99 23.08
C ILE A 512 -12.48 5.62 23.74
N ILE A 513 -12.92 5.53 25.00
CA ILE A 513 -12.89 4.32 25.81
C ILE A 513 -14.30 3.90 26.21
N ALA A 514 -14.76 2.75 25.70
CA ALA A 514 -15.99 2.09 26.13
C ALA A 514 -15.63 0.87 27.00
N GLN A 515 -15.84 0.99 28.31
CA GLN A 515 -15.59 -0.09 29.26
C GLN A 515 -16.89 -0.85 29.55
N PHE A 516 -16.91 -2.14 29.24
CA PHE A 516 -18.00 -3.05 29.58
C PHE A 516 -17.62 -3.94 30.76
N THR A 517 -18.58 -4.17 31.66
CA THR A 517 -18.44 -5.10 32.80
C THR A 517 -19.56 -6.12 32.77
N ASP A 518 -19.24 -7.39 33.00
CA ASP A 518 -20.19 -8.51 33.03
C ASP A 518 -21.06 -8.63 31.76
N THR A 519 -20.45 -8.42 30.58
CA THR A 519 -21.14 -8.51 29.29
C THR A 519 -20.79 -9.78 28.53
N SER A 520 -21.78 -10.43 27.92
CA SER A 520 -21.57 -11.57 27.01
C SER A 520 -21.64 -11.16 25.54
N ASN A 521 -22.20 -9.99 25.25
CA ASN A 521 -22.35 -9.44 23.92
C ASN A 521 -22.53 -7.92 23.93
N PHE A 522 -21.98 -7.25 22.92
CA PHE A 522 -22.28 -5.84 22.64
C PHE A 522 -22.31 -5.58 21.13
N THR A 523 -22.85 -4.43 20.76
CA THR A 523 -22.78 -3.89 19.42
C THR A 523 -22.33 -2.43 19.49
N MET A 524 -21.42 -2.06 18.61
CA MET A 524 -20.99 -0.69 18.37
C MET A 524 -21.35 -0.37 16.92
N CYS A 525 -22.23 0.62 16.72
CA CYS A 525 -22.54 1.13 15.39
C CYS A 525 -21.82 2.46 15.20
N THR A 526 -20.98 2.57 14.18
CA THR A 526 -20.28 3.79 13.78
C THR A 526 -20.89 4.30 12.47
N GLY A 527 -21.16 5.60 12.35
CA GLY A 527 -21.71 6.17 11.10
C GLY A 527 -21.81 7.68 11.15
N LEU A 528 -22.59 8.26 10.24
CA LEU A 528 -22.83 9.71 10.21
C LEU A 528 -23.96 10.12 11.17
N SER A 529 -23.81 11.28 11.79
CA SER A 529 -24.84 11.91 12.61
C SER A 529 -26.08 12.23 11.77
N GLY A 530 -27.27 12.11 12.38
CA GLY A 530 -28.56 12.25 11.69
C GLY A 530 -29.07 10.95 11.03
N ILE A 531 -28.23 9.92 10.92
CA ILE A 531 -28.68 8.56 10.56
C ILE A 531 -29.15 7.84 11.84
N ASN A 532 -30.27 7.11 11.75
CA ASN A 532 -30.72 6.25 12.85
C ASN A 532 -29.89 4.95 12.87
N LEU A 533 -28.80 4.96 13.63
CA LEU A 533 -27.93 3.80 13.71
C LEU A 533 -28.62 2.63 14.44
N SER A 534 -28.50 1.44 13.87
CA SER A 534 -29.15 0.24 14.42
C SER A 534 -28.34 -1.01 14.18
N ASN A 535 -28.40 -1.97 15.10
CA ASN A 535 -27.79 -3.28 14.90
C ASN A 535 -28.56 -4.05 13.82
N GLN A 536 -27.99 -4.14 12.62
CA GLN A 536 -28.54 -4.95 11.54
C GLN A 536 -27.94 -6.34 11.50
N SER A 537 -28.59 -7.28 10.81
CA SER A 537 -28.05 -8.64 10.63
C SER A 537 -26.83 -8.62 9.72
N ALA A 538 -25.68 -9.10 10.22
CA ALA A 538 -24.46 -9.27 9.42
C ALA A 538 -24.71 -10.15 8.20
N GLN A 539 -25.44 -11.26 8.36
CA GLN A 539 -25.77 -12.16 7.26
C GLN A 539 -26.57 -11.46 6.16
N LYS A 540 -27.56 -10.63 6.53
CA LYS A 540 -28.38 -9.90 5.56
C LYS A 540 -27.55 -8.86 4.82
N ALA A 541 -26.73 -8.08 5.52
CA ALA A 541 -25.84 -7.10 4.90
C ALA A 541 -24.86 -7.77 3.92
N ARG A 542 -24.23 -8.89 4.31
CA ARG A 542 -23.33 -9.67 3.45
C ARG A 542 -24.03 -10.20 2.21
N GLU A 543 -25.23 -10.77 2.36
CA GLU A 543 -26.03 -11.26 1.23
C GLU A 543 -26.41 -10.12 0.27
N ASP A 544 -26.85 -8.97 0.79
CA ASP A 544 -27.26 -7.85 -0.05
C ASP A 544 -26.08 -7.24 -0.83
N HIS A 545 -24.90 -7.16 -0.21
CA HIS A 545 -23.67 -6.75 -0.89
C HIS A 545 -23.23 -7.78 -1.92
N TYR A 546 -23.24 -9.08 -1.58
CA TYR A 546 -22.91 -10.15 -2.51
C TYR A 546 -23.83 -10.13 -3.74
N GLN A 547 -25.15 -10.05 -3.56
CA GLN A 547 -26.10 -9.96 -4.67
C GLN A 547 -25.91 -8.67 -5.49
N TYR A 548 -25.49 -7.58 -4.87
CA TYR A 548 -25.16 -6.36 -5.61
C TYR A 548 -23.91 -6.54 -6.47
N THR A 549 -22.83 -7.12 -5.94
CA THR A 549 -21.63 -7.46 -6.72
C THR A 549 -21.97 -8.40 -7.88
N GLU A 550 -22.80 -9.41 -7.63
CA GLU A 550 -23.28 -10.30 -8.68
C GLU A 550 -24.07 -9.53 -9.76
N SER A 551 -24.88 -8.55 -9.38
CA SER A 551 -25.65 -7.74 -10.33
C SER A 551 -24.75 -6.87 -11.23
N ILE A 552 -23.63 -6.36 -10.70
CA ILE A 552 -22.63 -5.60 -11.47
C ILE A 552 -21.99 -6.52 -12.52
N LEU A 553 -21.69 -7.76 -12.13
CA LEU A 553 -21.07 -8.78 -12.96
C LEU A 553 -22.06 -9.53 -13.88
N HIS A 554 -23.34 -9.12 -13.95
CA HIS A 554 -24.41 -9.82 -14.67
C HIS A 554 -24.51 -11.31 -14.33
N HIS A 555 -24.20 -11.67 -13.08
CA HIS A 555 -24.08 -13.04 -12.58
C HIS A 555 -23.19 -13.94 -13.45
N VAL A 556 -22.13 -13.39 -14.05
CA VAL A 556 -21.21 -14.17 -14.88
C VAL A 556 -20.67 -15.37 -14.12
N LYS A 557 -20.82 -16.55 -14.70
CA LYS A 557 -20.30 -17.79 -14.10
C LYS A 557 -19.81 -18.73 -15.18
N LEU A 558 -18.57 -19.17 -15.01
CA LEU A 558 -17.95 -20.22 -15.82
C LEU A 558 -18.35 -21.58 -15.25
N ASN A 559 -18.68 -22.51 -16.14
CA ASN A 559 -19.04 -23.89 -15.82
C ASN A 559 -18.27 -24.84 -16.74
N THR A 560 -17.89 -26.00 -16.22
CA THR A 560 -17.30 -27.07 -17.03
C THR A 560 -17.61 -28.44 -16.42
N SER A 561 -17.76 -29.43 -17.29
CA SER A 561 -17.84 -30.83 -16.88
C SER A 561 -16.46 -31.53 -16.88
N VAL A 562 -15.46 -30.90 -17.50
CA VAL A 562 -14.09 -31.44 -17.63
C VAL A 562 -13.33 -31.25 -16.32
N LEU A 563 -12.82 -32.34 -15.77
CA LEU A 563 -12.22 -32.36 -14.44
C LEU A 563 -10.99 -31.41 -14.33
N ASP A 564 -10.10 -31.45 -15.33
CA ASP A 564 -8.85 -30.69 -15.33
C ASP A 564 -9.07 -29.17 -15.49
N LYS A 565 -10.27 -28.76 -15.91
CA LYS A 565 -10.66 -27.34 -16.09
C LYS A 565 -11.40 -26.76 -14.89
N LYS A 566 -11.86 -27.60 -13.94
CA LYS A 566 -12.64 -27.14 -12.78
C LYS A 566 -11.89 -26.12 -11.94
N GLU A 567 -10.59 -26.33 -11.75
CA GLU A 567 -9.77 -25.47 -10.90
C GLU A 567 -9.65 -24.06 -11.47
N ILE A 568 -9.20 -23.91 -12.73
CA ILE A 568 -9.09 -22.59 -13.37
C ILE A 568 -10.46 -21.87 -13.47
N VAL A 569 -11.54 -22.63 -13.69
CA VAL A 569 -12.91 -22.12 -13.71
C VAL A 569 -13.34 -21.59 -12.33
N GLU A 570 -13.10 -22.36 -11.26
CA GLU A 570 -13.44 -21.96 -9.89
C GLU A 570 -12.61 -20.74 -9.45
N GLN A 571 -11.30 -20.75 -9.72
CA GLN A 571 -10.39 -19.64 -9.43
C GLN A 571 -10.81 -18.36 -10.16
N THR A 572 -11.23 -18.47 -11.42
CA THR A 572 -11.75 -17.34 -12.20
C THR A 572 -13.07 -16.84 -11.63
N ASN A 573 -14.01 -17.74 -11.30
CA ASN A 573 -15.28 -17.35 -10.71
C ASN A 573 -15.10 -16.60 -9.38
N LEU A 574 -14.21 -17.08 -8.51
CA LEU A 574 -13.93 -16.48 -7.20
C LEU A 574 -13.25 -15.11 -7.34
N ILE A 575 -12.20 -14.99 -8.16
CA ILE A 575 -11.41 -13.76 -8.22
C ILE A 575 -12.16 -12.58 -8.84
N LEU A 576 -13.09 -12.83 -9.78
CA LEU A 576 -13.89 -11.78 -10.40
C LEU A 576 -14.65 -10.92 -9.38
N ARG A 577 -15.19 -11.53 -8.32
CA ARG A 577 -15.96 -10.81 -7.28
C ARG A 577 -15.06 -9.95 -6.42
N TRP A 578 -13.91 -10.50 -6.02
CA TRP A 578 -12.93 -9.78 -5.21
C TRP A 578 -12.23 -8.66 -5.99
N PHE A 579 -11.87 -8.87 -7.25
CA PHE A 579 -11.30 -7.81 -8.08
C PHE A 579 -12.34 -6.73 -8.46
N THR A 580 -13.63 -7.08 -8.56
CA THR A 580 -14.70 -6.07 -8.66
C THR A 580 -14.73 -5.21 -7.40
N HIS A 581 -14.65 -5.83 -6.22
CA HIS A 581 -14.56 -5.09 -4.96
C HIS A 581 -13.32 -4.18 -4.91
N ASP A 582 -12.12 -4.69 -5.20
CA ASP A 582 -10.88 -3.90 -5.22
C ASP A 582 -10.97 -2.71 -6.19
N ALA A 583 -11.57 -2.91 -7.39
CA ALA A 583 -11.79 -1.85 -8.37
C ALA A 583 -12.81 -0.79 -7.90
N LEU A 584 -13.84 -1.19 -7.16
CA LEU A 584 -14.80 -0.25 -6.58
C LEU A 584 -14.20 0.58 -5.45
N VAL A 585 -13.31 0.00 -4.63
CA VAL A 585 -12.55 0.77 -3.64
C VAL A 585 -11.68 1.80 -4.36
N HIS A 586 -10.93 1.39 -5.39
CA HIS A 586 -10.12 2.29 -6.21
C HIS A 586 -10.92 3.47 -6.78
N LEU A 587 -12.19 3.27 -7.14
CA LEU A 587 -13.08 4.32 -7.64
C LEU A 587 -13.70 5.20 -6.55
N LEU A 588 -14.31 4.60 -5.53
CA LEU A 588 -15.25 5.27 -4.62
C LEU A 588 -14.61 5.75 -3.32
N SER A 589 -13.56 5.07 -2.88
CA SER A 589 -12.81 5.40 -1.67
C SER A 589 -11.32 5.12 -1.94
N PRO A 590 -10.62 5.97 -2.72
CA PRO A 590 -9.30 5.65 -3.26
C PRO A 590 -8.23 5.51 -2.16
N HIS A 591 -7.96 4.29 -1.70
CA HIS A 591 -6.85 3.94 -0.80
C HIS A 591 -6.61 2.41 -0.85
N GLY A 592 -5.43 1.99 -0.38
CA GLY A 592 -5.03 0.58 -0.28
C GLY A 592 -4.53 0.22 1.12
N LEU A 593 -4.14 -1.04 1.30
CA LEU A 593 -3.68 -1.54 2.60
C LEU A 593 -2.32 -0.95 3.00
N GLU A 594 -1.37 -0.90 2.06
CA GLU A 594 -0.10 -0.20 2.23
C GLU A 594 -0.18 1.28 1.81
N GLN A 595 -0.97 1.58 0.77
CA GLN A 595 -1.15 2.93 0.25
C GLN A 595 -2.39 3.58 0.87
N TYR A 596 -2.36 3.81 2.18
CA TYR A 596 -3.50 4.44 2.88
C TYR A 596 -3.67 5.93 2.49
N GLY A 597 -2.60 6.61 2.07
CA GLY A 597 -2.68 7.93 1.45
C GLY A 597 -3.12 7.83 -0.02
N GLY A 598 -4.29 8.36 -0.34
CA GLY A 598 -4.86 8.34 -1.69
C GLY A 598 -5.83 9.50 -1.90
N ALA A 599 -7.12 9.25 -1.68
CA ALA A 599 -8.28 10.13 -1.82
C ALA A 599 -8.56 10.65 -3.24
N ALA A 600 -7.52 11.09 -3.93
CA ALA A 600 -7.59 11.59 -5.29
C ALA A 600 -7.86 10.48 -6.31
N TRP A 601 -8.38 10.88 -7.45
CA TRP A 601 -8.26 10.07 -8.66
C TRP A 601 -6.95 10.42 -9.36
N GLY A 602 -6.13 9.40 -9.64
CA GLY A 602 -5.10 9.51 -10.66
C GLY A 602 -5.76 9.65 -12.02
N THR A 603 -5.36 10.65 -12.80
CA THR A 603 -6.01 10.96 -14.09
C THR A 603 -5.97 9.75 -15.03
N ARG A 604 -4.81 9.09 -15.13
CA ARG A 604 -4.67 7.86 -15.93
C ARG A 604 -5.36 6.66 -15.29
N ASP A 605 -5.46 6.64 -13.96
CA ASP A 605 -5.88 5.45 -13.22
C ASP A 605 -7.40 5.28 -13.28
N VAL A 606 -8.14 6.37 -13.09
CA VAL A 606 -9.61 6.36 -13.26
C VAL A 606 -10.01 6.10 -14.72
N ALA A 607 -9.17 6.56 -15.66
CA ALA A 607 -9.34 6.31 -17.10
C ALA A 607 -9.08 4.85 -17.50
N GLN A 608 -8.48 4.04 -16.63
CA GLN A 608 -8.18 2.64 -16.87
C GLN A 608 -9.04 1.72 -16.01
N GLY A 609 -8.69 1.50 -14.75
CA GLY A 609 -9.28 0.43 -13.93
C GLY A 609 -10.82 0.45 -13.87
N PRO A 610 -11.43 1.48 -13.27
CA PRO A 610 -12.89 1.58 -13.18
C PRO A 610 -13.57 1.70 -14.56
N THR A 611 -12.98 2.47 -15.47
CA THR A 611 -13.55 2.73 -16.79
C THR A 611 -13.59 1.47 -17.67
N GLU A 612 -12.53 0.67 -17.68
CA GLU A 612 -12.46 -0.57 -18.44
C GLU A 612 -13.34 -1.66 -17.84
N LEU A 613 -13.42 -1.74 -16.50
CA LEU A 613 -14.38 -2.62 -15.81
C LEU A 613 -15.82 -2.31 -16.25
N PHE A 614 -16.22 -1.04 -16.16
CA PHE A 614 -17.58 -0.63 -16.49
C PHE A 614 -17.88 -0.74 -17.98
N SER A 615 -16.92 -0.39 -18.85
CA SER A 615 -17.07 -0.54 -20.29
C SER A 615 -17.22 -2.01 -20.68
N ALA A 616 -16.45 -2.91 -20.08
CA ALA A 616 -16.51 -4.34 -20.31
C ALA A 616 -17.86 -4.95 -19.90
N LEU A 617 -18.49 -4.40 -18.86
CA LEU A 617 -19.78 -4.85 -18.33
C LEU A 617 -20.99 -4.04 -18.86
N GLY A 618 -20.77 -3.08 -19.76
CA GLY A 618 -21.85 -2.25 -20.33
C GLY A 618 -22.45 -1.21 -19.37
N HIS A 619 -21.76 -0.87 -18.28
CA HIS A 619 -22.13 0.20 -17.33
C HIS A 619 -21.71 1.58 -17.87
N PHE A 620 -22.19 1.91 -19.07
CA PHE A 620 -21.77 3.10 -19.81
C PHE A 620 -22.21 4.42 -19.19
N ARG A 621 -23.27 4.41 -18.36
CA ARG A 621 -23.69 5.60 -17.62
C ARG A 621 -22.58 6.03 -16.66
N GLU A 622 -21.99 5.08 -15.95
CA GLU A 622 -20.92 5.30 -14.99
C GLU A 622 -19.65 5.77 -15.72
N VAL A 623 -19.33 5.19 -16.88
CA VAL A 623 -18.22 5.68 -17.74
C VAL A 623 -18.45 7.13 -18.17
N ARG A 624 -19.67 7.49 -18.58
CA ARG A 624 -20.04 8.88 -18.94
C ARG A 624 -19.83 9.85 -17.77
N GLU A 625 -20.20 9.44 -16.55
CA GLU A 625 -20.01 10.25 -15.34
C GLU A 625 -18.52 10.41 -14.97
N ILE A 626 -17.68 9.39 -15.22
CA ILE A 626 -16.22 9.50 -15.11
C ILE A 626 -15.68 10.52 -16.11
N ILE A 627 -16.05 10.43 -17.39
CA ILE A 627 -15.60 11.36 -18.44
C ILE A 627 -15.95 12.81 -18.06
N ILE A 628 -17.19 13.05 -17.63
CA ILE A 628 -17.65 14.39 -17.25
C ILE A 628 -16.82 14.95 -16.09
N THR A 629 -16.60 14.14 -15.04
CA THR A 629 -15.80 14.56 -13.90
C THR A 629 -14.36 14.83 -14.31
N LEU A 630 -13.77 13.94 -15.11
CA LEU A 630 -12.41 14.06 -15.63
C LEU A 630 -12.24 15.33 -16.45
N TYR A 631 -13.09 15.58 -17.45
CA TYR A 631 -12.99 16.76 -18.31
C TYR A 631 -13.23 18.08 -17.56
N SER A 632 -13.99 18.07 -16.46
CA SER A 632 -14.15 19.28 -15.63
C SER A 632 -12.87 19.72 -14.92
N HIS A 633 -11.92 18.80 -14.75
CA HIS A 633 -10.61 19.05 -14.12
C HIS A 633 -9.49 19.39 -15.12
N GLN A 634 -9.80 19.53 -16.41
CA GLN A 634 -8.83 20.01 -17.40
C GLN A 634 -8.38 21.43 -17.06
N PHE A 635 -7.09 21.72 -17.18
CA PHE A 635 -6.55 23.02 -16.83
C PHE A 635 -6.94 24.12 -17.83
N LEU A 636 -7.43 25.24 -17.30
CA LEU A 636 -7.81 26.44 -18.05
C LEU A 636 -6.60 27.12 -18.69
N GLU A 637 -5.39 26.92 -18.19
CA GLU A 637 -4.21 27.62 -18.65
C GLU A 637 -3.66 27.01 -19.94
N ASN A 638 -3.55 25.68 -20.02
CA ASN A 638 -2.88 25.00 -21.14
C ASN A 638 -3.66 23.84 -21.78
N GLY A 639 -4.72 23.31 -21.16
CA GLY A 639 -5.47 22.18 -21.69
C GLY A 639 -4.95 20.80 -21.24
N ASN A 640 -3.96 20.74 -20.35
CA ASN A 640 -3.51 19.49 -19.75
C ASN A 640 -4.29 19.16 -18.47
N TRP A 641 -4.04 17.99 -17.89
CA TRP A 641 -4.58 17.54 -16.60
C TRP A 641 -3.48 17.43 -15.54
N PRO A 642 -3.84 17.54 -14.25
CA PRO A 642 -2.94 17.16 -13.17
C PRO A 642 -2.67 15.64 -13.18
N GLN A 643 -1.57 15.21 -12.55
CA GLN A 643 -1.27 13.79 -12.34
C GLN A 643 -2.42 13.07 -11.61
N TRP A 644 -2.94 13.73 -10.58
CA TRP A 644 -4.09 13.33 -9.79
C TRP A 644 -4.86 14.58 -9.33
N PHE A 645 -6.15 14.42 -9.05
CA PHE A 645 -7.00 15.49 -8.52
C PHE A 645 -8.02 14.94 -7.52
N MET A 646 -8.37 15.75 -6.51
CA MET A 646 -9.53 15.48 -5.68
C MET A 646 -10.80 15.74 -6.49
N TYR A 647 -11.72 14.78 -6.53
CA TYR A 647 -13.00 14.89 -7.27
C TYR A 647 -14.15 15.43 -6.41
N ASP A 648 -13.87 15.84 -5.18
CA ASP A 648 -14.84 16.14 -4.12
C ASP A 648 -14.70 17.60 -3.62
N GLU A 649 -15.12 17.88 -2.38
CA GLU A 649 -15.06 19.23 -1.79
C GLU A 649 -13.64 19.84 -1.67
N TYR A 650 -12.60 19.03 -1.90
CA TYR A 650 -11.20 19.42 -1.89
C TYR A 650 -10.61 19.60 -3.31
N ALA A 651 -11.44 19.82 -4.33
CA ALA A 651 -11.03 19.94 -5.74
C ALA A 651 -9.95 20.99 -6.05
N ASP A 652 -9.62 21.89 -5.13
CA ASP A 652 -8.48 22.80 -5.20
C ASP A 652 -7.12 22.12 -4.91
N MET A 653 -7.14 20.85 -4.50
CA MET A 653 -5.98 20.00 -4.27
C MET A 653 -5.78 19.03 -5.43
N PHE A 654 -4.70 19.24 -6.16
CA PHE A 654 -4.28 18.42 -7.30
C PHE A 654 -2.76 18.52 -7.47
N ALA A 655 -2.18 17.59 -8.21
CA ALA A 655 -0.77 17.68 -8.59
C ALA A 655 -0.53 18.86 -9.56
N ASN A 656 0.51 19.64 -9.33
CA ASN A 656 0.83 20.81 -10.17
C ASN A 656 1.36 20.44 -11.57
N GLU A 657 1.97 19.26 -11.70
CA GLU A 657 2.57 18.72 -12.91
C GLU A 657 2.05 17.31 -13.16
N SER A 658 2.25 16.80 -14.38
CA SER A 658 1.83 15.47 -14.80
C SER A 658 2.77 14.91 -15.86
N HIS A 659 2.83 13.58 -15.95
CA HIS A 659 3.63 12.89 -16.96
C HIS A 659 3.09 13.12 -18.37
N GLY A 660 3.94 12.93 -19.38
CA GLY A 660 3.62 13.19 -20.79
C GLY A 660 2.51 12.30 -21.34
N ASP A 661 2.24 11.15 -20.72
CA ASP A 661 1.14 10.25 -21.10
C ASP A 661 -0.23 10.69 -20.60
N VAL A 662 -0.27 11.49 -19.52
CA VAL A 662 -1.51 11.84 -18.82
C VAL A 662 -2.50 12.57 -19.73
N ILE A 663 -2.01 13.39 -20.66
CA ILE A 663 -2.84 14.09 -21.65
C ILE A 663 -3.59 13.14 -22.60
N VAL A 664 -3.13 11.91 -22.80
CA VAL A 664 -3.70 11.00 -23.80
C VAL A 664 -4.92 10.25 -23.27
N TRP A 665 -4.94 9.96 -21.97
CA TRP A 665 -5.96 9.11 -21.35
C TRP A 665 -7.39 9.69 -21.36
N PRO A 666 -7.63 11.00 -21.08
CA PRO A 666 -8.96 11.58 -21.21
C PRO A 666 -9.55 11.45 -22.62
N LEU A 667 -8.75 11.77 -23.65
CA LEU A 667 -9.14 11.56 -25.05
C LEU A 667 -9.42 10.08 -25.33
N LYS A 668 -8.54 9.17 -24.91
CA LYS A 668 -8.70 7.72 -25.13
C LYS A 668 -10.02 7.21 -24.60
N VAL A 669 -10.35 7.53 -23.34
CA VAL A 669 -11.61 7.11 -22.73
C VAL A 669 -12.81 7.70 -23.45
N LEU A 670 -12.76 8.98 -23.84
CA LEU A 670 -13.85 9.62 -24.56
C LEU A 670 -14.11 8.94 -25.92
N VAL A 671 -13.05 8.66 -26.70
CA VAL A 671 -13.22 8.06 -28.03
C VAL A 671 -13.63 6.60 -27.94
N ASP A 672 -13.12 5.85 -26.97
CA ASP A 672 -13.53 4.46 -26.73
C ASP A 672 -15.00 4.41 -26.26
N TYR A 673 -15.44 5.34 -25.40
CA TYR A 673 -16.84 5.48 -25.01
C TYR A 673 -17.75 5.79 -26.21
N LEU A 674 -17.37 6.76 -27.05
CA LEU A 674 -18.13 7.14 -28.24
C LEU A 674 -18.24 5.98 -29.24
N ASN A 675 -17.15 5.27 -29.48
CA ASN A 675 -17.13 4.12 -30.38
C ASN A 675 -18.00 2.95 -29.87
N ASN A 676 -18.10 2.78 -28.54
CA ASN A 676 -18.92 1.73 -27.93
C ASN A 676 -20.41 2.07 -27.81
N THR A 677 -20.75 3.35 -27.68
CA THR A 677 -22.13 3.80 -27.35
C THR A 677 -22.83 4.59 -28.44
N GLY A 678 -22.08 5.28 -29.30
CA GLY A 678 -22.62 6.27 -30.22
C GLY A 678 -23.21 7.53 -29.55
N ASP A 679 -23.00 7.75 -28.24
CA ASP A 679 -23.52 8.91 -27.49
C ASP A 679 -22.77 10.21 -27.86
N THR A 680 -23.06 10.75 -29.05
CA THR A 680 -22.44 12.01 -29.51
C THR A 680 -22.87 13.23 -28.71
N ASP A 681 -23.96 13.14 -27.92
CA ASP A 681 -24.46 14.25 -27.12
C ASP A 681 -23.47 14.64 -26.02
N ILE A 682 -22.65 13.68 -25.53
CA ILE A 682 -21.58 13.96 -24.55
C ILE A 682 -20.63 15.07 -25.02
N LEU A 683 -20.36 15.19 -26.32
CA LEU A 683 -19.44 16.20 -26.86
C LEU A 683 -19.95 17.64 -26.66
N TYR A 684 -21.25 17.81 -26.41
CA TYR A 684 -21.89 19.10 -26.21
C TYR A 684 -22.18 19.43 -24.74
N GLU A 685 -21.88 18.51 -23.82
CA GLU A 685 -21.98 18.74 -22.38
C GLU A 685 -21.10 19.92 -21.95
N LYS A 686 -21.69 20.85 -21.19
CA LYS A 686 -21.04 22.12 -20.81
C LYS A 686 -20.40 22.00 -19.43
N LEU A 687 -19.07 21.98 -19.40
CA LEU A 687 -18.25 21.80 -18.21
C LEU A 687 -17.34 23.00 -17.93
N PRO A 688 -16.97 23.29 -16.67
CA PRO A 688 -15.91 24.24 -16.37
C PRO A 688 -14.53 23.64 -16.67
N TYR A 689 -13.50 24.48 -16.72
CA TYR A 689 -12.10 24.08 -16.55
C TYR A 689 -11.68 24.26 -15.08
N MET A 690 -10.63 23.58 -14.64
CA MET A 690 -9.91 23.90 -13.39
C MET A 690 -8.83 24.95 -13.66
N SER A 691 -8.75 26.03 -12.89
CA SER A 691 -7.59 26.94 -12.98
C SER A 691 -6.47 26.43 -12.10
N ARG A 692 -5.30 26.16 -12.69
CA ARG A 692 -4.10 25.74 -11.95
C ARG A 692 -3.64 26.83 -10.98
N ASP A 693 -3.65 28.08 -11.43
CA ASP A 693 -3.10 29.20 -10.67
C ASP A 693 -4.04 29.66 -9.55
N LYS A 694 -5.36 29.65 -9.81
CA LYS A 694 -6.38 30.07 -8.83
C LYS A 694 -6.91 28.91 -7.99
N LYS A 695 -6.61 27.67 -8.37
CA LYS A 695 -7.11 26.43 -7.76
C LYS A 695 -8.64 26.41 -7.61
N GLN A 696 -9.34 26.83 -8.66
CA GLN A 696 -10.80 26.95 -8.68
C GLN A 696 -11.34 26.65 -10.07
N PHE A 697 -12.55 26.10 -10.13
CA PHE A 697 -13.27 25.93 -11.38
C PHE A 697 -13.59 27.28 -12.04
N SER A 698 -13.54 27.32 -13.37
CA SER A 698 -13.86 28.50 -14.16
C SER A 698 -15.35 28.83 -14.09
N LYS A 699 -15.69 30.13 -14.04
CA LYS A 699 -17.09 30.59 -14.04
C LYS A 699 -17.84 30.32 -15.35
N LYS A 700 -17.11 30.32 -16.47
CA LYS A 700 -17.65 29.96 -17.79
C LYS A 700 -17.55 28.45 -17.98
N THR A 701 -18.51 27.88 -18.68
CA THR A 701 -18.50 26.48 -19.10
C THR A 701 -18.33 26.37 -20.62
N TYR A 702 -17.74 25.27 -21.06
CA TYR A 702 -17.35 24.97 -22.43
C TYR A 702 -17.77 23.55 -22.76
N SER A 703 -18.08 23.29 -24.02
CA SER A 703 -18.47 21.93 -24.42
C SER A 703 -17.27 21.00 -24.35
N ILE A 704 -17.46 19.71 -24.09
CA ILE A 704 -16.38 18.72 -24.19
C ILE A 704 -15.65 18.81 -25.54
N LEU A 705 -16.34 19.12 -26.64
CA LEU A 705 -15.71 19.39 -27.94
C LEU A 705 -14.70 20.56 -27.92
N GLU A 706 -14.93 21.59 -27.11
CA GLU A 706 -13.99 22.71 -26.92
C GLU A 706 -12.80 22.26 -26.04
N HIS A 707 -13.05 21.46 -25.02
CA HIS A 707 -12.02 20.82 -24.19
C HIS A 707 -11.08 19.93 -25.02
N VAL A 708 -11.64 19.07 -25.89
CA VAL A 708 -10.88 18.20 -26.81
C VAL A 708 -10.01 19.01 -27.77
N LYS A 709 -10.53 20.10 -28.34
CA LYS A 709 -9.71 20.97 -29.20
C LYS A 709 -8.49 21.52 -28.46
N ARG A 710 -8.68 21.87 -27.19
CA ARG A 710 -7.63 22.41 -26.33
C ARG A 710 -6.60 21.35 -25.93
N GLU A 711 -7.07 20.13 -25.68
CA GLU A 711 -6.24 18.94 -25.46
C GLU A 711 -5.37 18.64 -26.70
N LEU A 712 -5.95 18.65 -27.90
CA LEU A 712 -5.21 18.49 -29.16
C LEU A 712 -4.21 19.64 -29.39
N ASP A 713 -4.59 20.88 -29.06
CA ASP A 713 -3.68 22.02 -29.14
C ASP A 713 -2.47 21.87 -28.21
N TYR A 714 -2.67 21.32 -27.00
CA TYR A 714 -1.57 21.01 -26.08
C TYR A 714 -0.63 19.94 -26.64
N ILE A 715 -1.17 18.84 -27.17
CA ILE A 715 -0.37 17.78 -27.82
C ILE A 715 0.50 18.39 -28.92
N LYS A 716 -0.11 19.19 -29.82
CA LYS A 716 0.59 19.86 -30.93
C LYS A 716 1.67 20.85 -30.46
N SER A 717 1.46 21.55 -29.34
CA SER A 717 2.44 22.50 -28.81
C SER A 717 3.61 21.85 -28.07
N ASN A 718 3.52 20.55 -27.78
CA ASN A 718 4.46 19.81 -26.96
C ASN A 718 5.21 18.73 -27.75
N PHE A 719 5.31 18.88 -29.06
CA PHE A 719 6.19 18.05 -29.89
C PHE A 719 7.66 18.43 -29.75
N LEU A 720 8.53 17.45 -30.00
CA LEU A 720 9.96 17.71 -30.17
C LEU A 720 10.18 18.66 -31.36
N PRO A 721 11.15 19.59 -31.28
CA PRO A 721 11.32 20.64 -32.30
C PRO A 721 11.44 20.10 -33.72
N GLY A 722 10.57 20.56 -34.62
CA GLY A 722 10.60 20.19 -36.03
C GLY A 722 10.05 18.80 -36.36
N THR A 723 9.32 18.18 -35.43
CA THR A 723 8.71 16.85 -35.57
C THR A 723 7.24 16.87 -35.12
N PHE A 724 6.55 15.75 -35.30
CA PHE A 724 5.26 15.40 -34.73
C PHE A 724 5.40 14.39 -33.58
N VAL A 725 6.60 14.22 -33.02
CA VAL A 725 6.87 13.29 -31.93
C VAL A 725 6.57 13.94 -30.59
N SER A 726 5.75 13.29 -29.75
CA SER A 726 5.41 13.75 -28.41
C SER A 726 6.66 13.84 -27.52
N ALA A 727 6.92 15.01 -26.93
CA ALA A 727 8.02 15.14 -25.99
C ALA A 727 7.75 14.31 -24.73
N TYR A 728 8.82 13.79 -24.10
CA TYR A 728 8.71 12.93 -22.93
C TYR A 728 8.04 13.64 -21.74
N GLY A 729 8.22 14.96 -21.62
CA GLY A 729 7.68 15.71 -20.49
C GLY A 729 8.24 15.18 -19.18
N ASP A 730 7.37 15.01 -18.18
CA ASP A 730 7.77 14.53 -16.85
C ASP A 730 7.81 13.01 -16.70
N GLY A 731 7.55 12.24 -17.77
CA GLY A 731 7.57 10.78 -17.70
C GLY A 731 6.56 10.13 -18.64
N ASP A 732 6.45 8.81 -18.56
CA ASP A 732 5.35 8.04 -19.12
C ASP A 732 4.63 7.24 -18.01
N TRP A 733 3.97 6.14 -18.36
CA TRP A 733 3.24 5.29 -17.43
C TRP A 733 4.12 4.75 -16.28
N ASP A 734 5.39 4.43 -16.54
CA ASP A 734 6.28 3.97 -15.47
C ASP A 734 6.74 5.18 -14.67
N ASP A 735 6.05 5.41 -13.55
CA ASP A 735 6.30 6.63 -12.80
C ASP A 735 7.73 6.69 -12.22
N THR A 736 8.48 5.59 -12.23
CA THR A 736 9.85 5.55 -11.71
C THR A 736 10.90 6.07 -12.69
N LEU A 737 10.56 6.12 -13.98
CA LEU A 737 11.45 6.51 -15.08
C LEU A 737 11.41 8.01 -15.40
N GLN A 738 10.94 8.84 -14.48
CA GLN A 738 11.01 10.30 -14.62
C GLN A 738 12.44 10.75 -14.98
N PRO A 739 12.59 11.72 -15.90
CA PRO A 739 13.92 12.15 -16.36
C PRO A 739 14.72 12.78 -15.21
N ALA A 740 15.96 12.33 -15.01
CA ALA A 740 16.86 12.91 -14.02
C ALA A 740 17.38 14.30 -14.45
N ASP A 741 17.59 14.51 -15.75
CA ASP A 741 17.99 15.80 -16.33
C ASP A 741 16.76 16.52 -16.91
N PRO A 742 16.43 17.75 -16.45
CA PRO A 742 15.33 18.55 -17.01
C PRO A 742 15.40 18.75 -18.53
N ALA A 743 16.57 18.72 -19.16
CA ALA A 743 16.69 18.83 -20.61
C ALA A 743 16.11 17.62 -21.36
N GLN A 744 16.05 16.45 -20.72
CA GLN A 744 15.45 15.25 -21.30
C GLN A 744 13.95 15.43 -21.55
N LYS A 745 13.25 16.24 -20.75
CA LYS A 745 11.81 16.51 -20.92
C LYS A 745 11.44 17.02 -22.32
N GLN A 746 12.37 17.71 -23.00
CA GLN A 746 12.18 18.34 -24.30
C GLN A 746 13.05 17.75 -25.42
N THR A 747 13.83 16.70 -25.13
CA THR A 747 14.75 16.08 -26.10
C THR A 747 14.57 14.57 -26.22
N MET A 748 13.93 13.93 -25.23
CA MET A 748 13.54 12.53 -25.28
C MET A 748 12.07 12.39 -25.65
N ALA A 749 11.72 11.22 -26.18
CA ALA A 749 10.35 10.77 -26.40
C ALA A 749 10.21 9.29 -25.98
N SER A 750 9.08 8.95 -25.37
CA SER A 750 8.71 7.56 -25.08
C SER A 750 8.04 6.94 -26.29
N THR A 751 8.58 5.81 -26.74
CA THR A 751 7.98 5.03 -27.84
C THR A 751 6.55 4.63 -27.48
N TRP A 752 6.33 4.19 -26.24
CA TRP A 752 5.02 3.78 -25.76
C TRP A 752 3.98 4.92 -25.76
N THR A 753 4.37 6.12 -25.33
CA THR A 753 3.47 7.29 -25.33
C THR A 753 3.06 7.68 -26.75
N GLU A 754 4.01 7.61 -27.69
CA GLU A 754 3.74 7.92 -29.10
C GLU A 754 2.77 6.90 -29.73
N GLU A 755 2.97 5.60 -29.46
CA GLU A 755 2.06 4.53 -29.92
C GLU A 755 0.65 4.69 -29.35
N LEU A 756 0.53 5.00 -28.05
CA LEU A 756 -0.74 5.25 -27.37
C LEU A 756 -1.46 6.47 -27.98
N THR A 757 -0.72 7.52 -28.30
CA THR A 757 -1.28 8.75 -28.90
C THR A 757 -1.80 8.47 -30.31
N ILE A 758 -1.02 7.76 -31.13
CA ILE A 758 -1.44 7.37 -32.49
C ILE A 758 -2.66 6.46 -32.45
N GLU A 759 -2.70 5.46 -31.56
CA GLU A 759 -3.87 4.59 -31.36
C GLU A 759 -5.12 5.43 -31.02
N THR A 760 -4.99 6.32 -30.03
CA THR A 760 -6.08 7.17 -29.56
C THR A 760 -6.62 8.06 -30.67
N LEU A 761 -5.74 8.68 -31.47
CA LEU A 761 -6.15 9.49 -32.62
C LEU A 761 -6.82 8.66 -33.72
N ARG A 762 -6.39 7.41 -33.96
CA ARG A 762 -7.08 6.51 -34.90
C ARG A 762 -8.49 6.18 -34.44
N HIS A 763 -8.68 5.91 -33.15
CA HIS A 763 -10.02 5.71 -32.57
C HIS A 763 -10.87 6.99 -32.67
N ALA A 764 -10.25 8.15 -32.54
CA ALA A 764 -10.90 9.45 -32.69
C ALA A 764 -11.47 9.71 -34.09
N ILE A 765 -10.85 9.17 -35.15
CA ILE A 765 -11.34 9.30 -36.54
C ILE A 765 -12.77 8.74 -36.66
N THR A 766 -13.02 7.57 -36.06
CA THR A 766 -14.35 6.94 -36.05
C THR A 766 -15.30 7.71 -35.12
N ALA A 767 -14.85 8.01 -33.91
CA ALA A 767 -15.65 8.68 -32.88
C ALA A 767 -16.13 10.07 -33.32
N PHE A 768 -15.35 10.78 -34.14
CA PHE A 768 -15.65 12.13 -34.64
C PHE A 768 -16.16 12.16 -36.07
N SER A 769 -16.60 11.02 -36.63
CA SER A 769 -17.13 10.93 -38.00
C SER A 769 -18.30 11.89 -38.31
N SER A 770 -19.06 12.31 -37.29
CA SER A 770 -20.12 13.32 -37.42
C SER A 770 -19.62 14.78 -37.43
N ILE A 771 -18.34 15.01 -37.13
CA ILE A 771 -17.68 16.32 -37.05
C ILE A 771 -16.54 16.38 -38.07
N SER A 772 -16.89 16.44 -39.36
CA SER A 772 -15.96 16.33 -40.50
C SER A 772 -14.67 17.14 -40.35
N LYS A 773 -14.73 18.40 -39.87
CA LYS A 773 -13.52 19.21 -39.68
C LYS A 773 -12.56 18.62 -38.65
N LEU A 774 -13.09 18.15 -37.52
CA LEU A 774 -12.27 17.54 -36.46
C LEU A 774 -11.76 16.17 -36.89
N GLN A 775 -12.58 15.37 -37.56
CA GLN A 775 -12.19 14.08 -38.14
C GLN A 775 -10.97 14.23 -39.07
N VAL A 776 -11.01 15.17 -40.02
CA VAL A 776 -9.90 15.43 -40.95
C VAL A 776 -8.65 15.92 -40.21
N GLU A 777 -8.81 16.73 -39.17
CA GLU A 777 -7.69 17.21 -38.35
C GLU A 777 -7.00 16.06 -37.59
N VAL A 778 -7.76 15.20 -36.91
CA VAL A 778 -7.19 14.07 -36.16
C VAL A 778 -6.61 13.00 -37.07
N GLU A 779 -7.21 12.76 -38.24
CA GLU A 779 -6.67 11.86 -39.26
C GLU A 779 -5.33 12.37 -39.81
N ALA A 780 -5.25 13.65 -40.17
CA ALA A 780 -4.01 14.27 -40.63
C ALA A 780 -2.92 14.21 -39.55
N LEU A 781 -3.26 14.53 -38.29
CA LEU A 781 -2.33 14.47 -37.17
C LEU A 781 -1.82 13.04 -36.94
N SER A 782 -2.72 12.05 -36.89
CA SER A 782 -2.36 10.64 -36.71
C SER A 782 -1.40 10.14 -37.79
N ASN A 783 -1.64 10.52 -39.05
CA ASN A 783 -0.77 10.13 -40.17
C ASN A 783 0.61 10.80 -40.12
N LEU A 784 0.69 12.06 -39.68
CA LEU A 784 1.96 12.77 -39.50
C LEU A 784 2.78 12.18 -38.35
N MET A 785 2.14 11.91 -37.20
CA MET A 785 2.76 11.24 -36.06
C MET A 785 3.24 9.84 -36.44
N LEU A 786 2.44 9.07 -37.19
CA LEU A 786 2.86 7.76 -37.70
C LEU A 786 4.07 7.84 -38.63
N GLY A 787 4.09 8.82 -39.54
CA GLY A 787 5.23 9.02 -40.43
C GLY A 787 6.53 9.31 -39.67
N ASP A 788 6.45 10.14 -38.62
CA ASP A 788 7.57 10.40 -37.73
C ASP A 788 7.90 9.20 -36.82
N PHE A 789 6.90 8.41 -36.42
CA PHE A 789 7.12 7.16 -35.69
C PHE A 789 7.97 6.19 -36.51
N GLU A 790 7.58 5.93 -37.76
CA GLU A 790 8.34 5.12 -38.70
C GLU A 790 9.73 5.72 -38.97
N ALA A 791 9.82 7.04 -39.08
CA ALA A 791 11.07 7.73 -39.37
C ALA A 791 12.05 7.78 -38.19
N TYR A 792 11.61 7.77 -36.94
CA TYR A 792 12.49 7.98 -35.77
C TYR A 792 12.58 6.78 -34.83
N PHE A 793 11.56 5.93 -34.75
CA PHE A 793 11.51 4.81 -33.80
C PHE A 793 11.78 3.47 -34.48
N MET A 794 11.29 3.27 -35.71
CA MET A 794 11.45 2.01 -36.47
C MET A 794 12.72 1.99 -37.31
N LYS A 795 13.88 2.12 -36.66
CA LYS A 795 15.19 2.11 -37.34
C LYS A 795 15.77 0.71 -37.59
N ASP A 796 15.28 -0.28 -36.87
CA ASP A 796 15.66 -1.68 -36.97
C ASP A 796 14.48 -2.57 -36.52
N ASP A 797 14.71 -3.87 -36.35
CA ASP A 797 13.67 -4.86 -36.01
C ASP A 797 13.20 -4.81 -34.54
N VAL A 798 13.78 -3.93 -33.71
CA VAL A 798 13.46 -3.77 -32.29
C VAL A 798 13.04 -2.32 -32.01
N LEU A 799 11.88 -2.15 -31.37
CA LEU A 799 11.48 -0.82 -30.91
C LEU A 799 12.31 -0.41 -29.69
N PRO A 800 12.94 0.78 -29.67
CA PRO A 800 13.62 1.28 -28.50
C PRO A 800 12.61 1.62 -27.39
N GLY A 801 13.04 1.58 -26.12
CA GLY A 801 12.21 2.05 -25.00
C GLY A 801 11.93 3.56 -25.07
N PHE A 802 12.96 4.32 -25.45
CA PHE A 802 12.91 5.76 -25.68
C PHE A 802 13.82 6.14 -26.84
N VAL A 803 13.56 7.31 -27.44
CA VAL A 803 14.49 7.96 -28.37
C VAL A 803 14.87 9.33 -27.85
N LYS A 804 16.11 9.75 -28.09
CA LYS A 804 16.54 11.14 -27.99
C LYS A 804 16.78 11.68 -29.39
N ILE A 805 16.14 12.80 -29.73
CA ILE A 805 16.26 13.44 -31.05
C ILE A 805 16.98 14.77 -30.88
N ASP A 806 18.12 14.93 -31.54
CA ASP A 806 18.88 16.18 -31.50
C ASP A 806 18.38 17.22 -32.52
N LYS A 807 18.95 18.43 -32.49
CA LYS A 807 18.58 19.52 -33.43
C LYS A 807 18.90 19.22 -34.90
N ARG A 808 19.67 18.16 -35.19
CA ARG A 808 19.99 17.68 -36.54
C ARG A 808 19.13 16.48 -36.91
N HIS A 809 18.12 16.15 -36.11
CA HIS A 809 17.25 14.99 -36.25
C HIS A 809 18.01 13.64 -36.22
N GLN A 810 19.16 13.60 -35.53
CA GLN A 810 19.85 12.35 -35.23
C GLN A 810 19.22 11.67 -34.02
N VAL A 811 18.98 10.37 -34.15
CA VAL A 811 18.33 9.54 -33.14
C VAL A 811 19.38 8.82 -32.31
N THR A 812 19.25 8.90 -30.98
CA THR A 812 19.90 7.99 -30.03
C THR A 812 18.83 7.10 -29.39
N GLN A 813 18.95 5.78 -29.56
CA GLN A 813 18.05 4.79 -28.94
C GLN A 813 18.47 4.57 -27.48
N ILE A 814 17.49 4.51 -26.57
CA ILE A 814 17.68 4.28 -25.13
C ILE A 814 16.76 3.13 -24.72
N ILE A 815 17.29 2.20 -23.92
CA ILE A 815 16.71 0.87 -23.67
C ILE A 815 16.50 0.13 -25.00
N HIS A 816 17.61 -0.35 -25.55
CA HIS A 816 17.69 -0.94 -26.89
C HIS A 816 18.96 -1.80 -26.99
N PRO A 817 19.05 -2.84 -27.84
CA PRO A 817 20.29 -3.63 -27.95
C PRO A 817 21.54 -2.83 -28.34
N ASN A 818 21.36 -1.67 -28.98
CA ASN A 818 22.45 -0.74 -29.32
C ASN A 818 22.68 0.35 -28.25
N ASP A 819 22.01 0.28 -27.10
CA ASP A 819 22.10 1.28 -26.03
C ASP A 819 23.40 1.13 -25.21
N GLY A 820 24.33 2.05 -25.43
CA GLY A 820 25.57 2.16 -24.64
C GLY A 820 25.43 2.97 -23.34
N ILE A 821 24.23 3.45 -23.01
CA ILE A 821 23.96 4.35 -21.88
C ILE A 821 23.41 3.57 -20.68
N THR A 822 22.28 2.87 -20.85
CA THR A 822 21.63 2.15 -19.72
C THR A 822 22.13 0.71 -19.57
N GLY A 823 22.56 0.10 -20.68
CA GLY A 823 22.87 -1.33 -20.76
C GLY A 823 21.64 -2.24 -20.70
N ILE A 824 20.42 -1.69 -20.79
CA ILE A 824 19.14 -2.41 -20.85
C ILE A 824 18.77 -2.55 -22.33
N GLU A 825 18.36 -3.74 -22.75
CA GLU A 825 18.19 -4.07 -24.17
C GLU A 825 16.72 -4.03 -24.61
N TYR A 826 15.80 -4.44 -23.74
CA TYR A 826 14.38 -4.58 -24.10
C TYR A 826 13.47 -3.91 -23.08
N ARG A 827 12.41 -3.27 -23.57
CA ARG A 827 11.33 -2.70 -22.75
C ARG A 827 9.99 -3.30 -23.15
N LEU A 828 9.22 -3.77 -22.18
CA LEU A 828 7.92 -4.41 -22.41
C LEU A 828 6.89 -3.48 -23.06
N LEU A 829 6.80 -2.26 -22.53
CA LEU A 829 5.75 -1.30 -22.87
C LEU A 829 5.63 -1.08 -24.39
N PRO A 830 6.68 -0.65 -25.12
CA PRO A 830 6.55 -0.42 -26.56
C PRO A 830 6.31 -1.72 -27.36
N LEU A 831 6.86 -2.86 -26.92
CA LEU A 831 6.61 -4.12 -27.62
C LEU A 831 5.14 -4.56 -27.50
N SER A 832 4.54 -4.41 -26.32
CA SER A 832 3.14 -4.75 -26.09
C SER A 832 2.17 -3.72 -26.70
N GLN A 833 2.47 -2.43 -26.54
CA GLN A 833 1.64 -1.34 -27.06
C GLN A 833 1.74 -1.20 -28.59
N GLY A 834 2.88 -1.52 -29.21
CA GLY A 834 2.99 -1.61 -30.66
C GLY A 834 2.05 -2.64 -31.27
N VAL A 835 1.82 -3.76 -30.57
CA VAL A 835 0.84 -4.79 -30.93
C VAL A 835 -0.59 -4.30 -30.67
N LEU A 836 -0.85 -3.72 -29.49
CA LEU A 836 -2.18 -3.21 -29.12
C LEU A 836 -2.64 -2.05 -30.02
N SER A 837 -1.79 -1.09 -30.32
CA SER A 837 -2.09 0.04 -31.22
C SER A 837 -2.30 -0.37 -32.69
N GLY A 838 -1.88 -1.59 -33.04
CA GLY A 838 -1.84 -2.07 -34.42
C GLY A 838 -0.83 -1.31 -35.29
N ILE A 839 0.18 -0.68 -34.70
CA ILE A 839 1.34 -0.15 -35.45
C ILE A 839 2.19 -1.33 -35.91
N LEU A 840 2.49 -2.27 -35.03
CA LEU A 840 3.10 -3.54 -35.39
C LEU A 840 2.00 -4.49 -35.89
N LYS A 841 2.22 -5.09 -37.07
CA LYS A 841 1.31 -6.05 -37.71
C LYS A 841 2.10 -7.19 -38.34
N GLY A 842 1.44 -8.34 -38.56
CA GLY A 842 2.05 -9.50 -39.21
C GLY A 842 3.35 -9.92 -38.53
N GLU A 843 4.40 -10.13 -39.31
CA GLU A 843 5.73 -10.56 -38.82
C GLU A 843 6.32 -9.62 -37.76
N ASN A 844 6.05 -8.31 -37.81
CA ASN A 844 6.55 -7.36 -36.80
C ASN A 844 5.88 -7.56 -35.44
N ALA A 845 4.58 -7.86 -35.42
CA ALA A 845 3.86 -8.16 -34.18
C ALA A 845 4.29 -9.51 -33.61
N GLU A 846 4.43 -10.52 -34.47
CA GLU A 846 4.97 -11.83 -34.08
C GLU A 846 6.39 -11.72 -33.51
N ASN A 847 7.24 -10.89 -34.13
CA ASN A 847 8.59 -10.62 -33.63
C ASN A 847 8.56 -9.94 -32.26
N ALA A 848 7.73 -8.91 -32.06
CA ALA A 848 7.61 -8.25 -30.76
C ALA A 848 7.15 -9.21 -29.65
N LEU A 849 6.13 -10.02 -29.91
CA LEU A 849 5.66 -11.04 -28.95
C LEU A 849 6.72 -12.11 -28.69
N ARG A 850 7.52 -12.49 -29.69
CA ARG A 850 8.67 -13.39 -29.52
C ARG A 850 9.76 -12.75 -28.65
N LEU A 851 10.14 -11.50 -28.89
CA LEU A 851 11.12 -10.78 -28.06
C LEU A 851 10.67 -10.71 -26.61
N ILE A 852 9.40 -10.41 -26.36
CA ILE A 852 8.84 -10.44 -25.00
C ILE A 852 8.98 -11.84 -24.40
N ARG A 853 8.59 -12.90 -25.12
CA ARG A 853 8.68 -14.28 -24.64
C ARG A 853 10.11 -14.70 -24.30
N ASP A 854 11.05 -14.37 -25.17
CA ASP A 854 12.44 -14.84 -25.07
C ASP A 854 13.21 -14.05 -23.99
N HIS A 855 12.97 -12.75 -23.88
CA HIS A 855 13.77 -11.85 -23.04
C HIS A 855 13.06 -11.37 -21.78
N LEU A 856 11.73 -11.26 -21.77
CA LEU A 856 10.98 -10.59 -20.70
C LEU A 856 9.99 -11.49 -19.96
N LEU A 857 9.56 -12.61 -20.53
CA LEU A 857 8.66 -13.56 -19.88
C LEU A 857 9.45 -14.53 -19.00
N PHE A 858 9.07 -14.59 -17.73
CA PHE A 858 9.65 -15.43 -16.70
C PHE A 858 8.53 -16.28 -16.08
N PRO A 859 8.86 -17.27 -15.23
CA PRO A 859 7.87 -18.19 -14.68
C PRO A 859 6.75 -17.53 -13.86
N ASP A 860 7.01 -16.37 -13.24
CA ASP A 860 6.02 -15.61 -12.47
C ASP A 860 5.27 -14.53 -13.28
N GLY A 861 5.65 -14.35 -14.55
CA GLY A 861 5.04 -13.38 -15.46
C GLY A 861 6.10 -12.53 -16.19
N VAL A 862 5.64 -11.46 -16.84
CA VAL A 862 6.46 -10.65 -17.75
C VAL A 862 7.07 -9.45 -17.02
N ARG A 863 8.33 -9.14 -17.31
CA ARG A 863 9.06 -8.02 -16.72
C ARG A 863 9.09 -6.80 -17.65
N LEU A 864 9.09 -5.61 -17.05
CA LEU A 864 9.12 -4.31 -17.70
C LEU A 864 10.38 -4.10 -18.55
N MET A 865 11.50 -4.68 -18.10
CA MET A 865 12.82 -4.62 -18.73
C MET A 865 13.56 -5.95 -18.56
N ASP A 866 14.55 -6.21 -19.42
CA ASP A 866 15.33 -7.46 -19.37
C ASP A 866 16.30 -7.53 -18.19
N ARG A 867 16.63 -6.37 -17.59
CA ARG A 867 17.45 -6.26 -16.38
C ARG A 867 17.14 -4.99 -15.57
N PRO A 868 17.50 -4.95 -14.27
CA PRO A 868 17.31 -3.77 -13.43
C PRO A 868 18.13 -2.57 -13.89
N SER A 869 17.65 -1.35 -13.60
CA SER A 869 18.44 -0.14 -13.76
C SER A 869 19.69 -0.15 -12.88
N VAL A 870 20.72 0.59 -13.30
CA VAL A 870 21.97 0.67 -12.54
C VAL A 870 21.77 1.55 -11.30
N TYR A 871 21.96 0.98 -10.11
CA TYR A 871 21.91 1.66 -8.83
C TYR A 871 23.29 2.21 -8.42
N HIS A 872 23.34 3.48 -8.04
CA HIS A 872 24.57 4.20 -7.71
C HIS A 872 24.49 4.80 -6.30
N GLY A 873 24.24 3.97 -5.29
CA GLY A 873 24.09 4.41 -3.90
C GLY A 873 23.01 5.49 -3.71
N GLY A 874 21.97 5.45 -4.56
CA GLY A 874 20.82 6.36 -4.49
C GLY A 874 20.90 7.65 -5.31
N VAL A 875 21.93 7.84 -6.14
CA VAL A 875 22.07 9.01 -7.01
C VAL A 875 21.57 8.71 -8.42
N SER A 876 20.68 9.55 -8.92
CA SER A 876 20.10 9.47 -10.26
C SER A 876 21.03 10.02 -11.35
N LYS A 877 21.20 9.29 -12.44
CA LYS A 877 21.92 9.72 -13.65
C LYS A 877 21.01 9.87 -14.86
N ILE A 878 20.10 8.91 -15.09
CA ILE A 878 19.21 8.89 -16.25
C ILE A 878 17.78 9.04 -15.81
N PHE A 879 17.38 8.22 -14.84
CA PHE A 879 16.02 8.17 -14.30
C PHE A 879 16.04 8.49 -12.81
N LYS A 880 14.99 9.15 -12.30
CA LYS A 880 14.89 9.52 -10.89
C LYS A 880 14.66 8.28 -10.00
N ARG A 881 13.41 7.91 -9.76
CA ARG A 881 13.06 6.94 -8.71
C ARG A 881 13.57 5.54 -8.99
N ALA A 882 13.71 5.15 -10.25
CA ALA A 882 14.31 3.86 -10.62
C ALA A 882 15.78 3.73 -10.17
N GLU A 883 16.51 4.83 -10.04
CA GLU A 883 17.91 4.83 -9.55
C GLU A 883 18.03 5.28 -8.08
N GLN A 884 16.95 5.79 -7.48
CA GLN A 884 16.89 6.18 -6.06
C GLN A 884 16.31 5.09 -5.15
N ALA A 885 15.49 4.17 -5.64
CA ALA A 885 14.89 3.14 -4.80
C ALA A 885 15.96 2.13 -4.33
N ALA A 886 16.17 2.05 -3.02
CA ALA A 886 17.06 1.09 -2.38
C ALA A 886 16.40 -0.29 -2.22
N ASN A 887 15.07 -0.31 -2.02
CA ASN A 887 14.27 -1.53 -2.04
C ASN A 887 14.09 -2.05 -3.48
N PHE A 888 14.25 -3.36 -3.66
CA PHE A 888 13.92 -4.04 -4.90
C PHE A 888 12.47 -4.54 -4.87
N GLY A 889 11.54 -3.67 -5.23
CA GLY A 889 10.13 -4.03 -5.38
C GLY A 889 9.30 -2.95 -6.07
N ARG A 890 7.98 -3.14 -6.16
CA ARG A 890 7.09 -2.32 -6.99
C ARG A 890 7.55 -2.33 -8.47
N GLU A 891 7.53 -1.19 -9.15
CA GLU A 891 7.99 -1.06 -10.54
C GLU A 891 9.49 -1.42 -10.68
N ILE A 892 10.29 -1.18 -9.63
CA ILE A 892 11.73 -1.47 -9.61
C ILE A 892 12.01 -2.98 -9.59
N GLY A 893 11.08 -3.80 -9.06
CA GLY A 893 11.11 -5.27 -9.15
C GLY A 893 10.89 -5.81 -10.57
N LEU A 894 10.56 -4.92 -11.51
CA LEU A 894 10.30 -5.13 -12.93
C LEU A 894 9.07 -5.95 -13.27
N LEU A 895 8.50 -6.78 -12.40
CA LEU A 895 7.18 -7.35 -12.64
C LEU A 895 6.13 -6.50 -11.93
N TYR A 896 5.56 -5.55 -12.66
CA TYR A 896 4.37 -4.81 -12.24
C TYR A 896 3.14 -5.41 -12.91
N VAL A 897 2.22 -5.94 -12.10
CA VAL A 897 1.11 -6.81 -12.55
C VAL A 897 0.21 -6.10 -13.56
N HIS A 898 0.04 -4.80 -13.45
CA HIS A 898 -0.69 -4.01 -14.43
C HIS A 898 -0.13 -4.16 -15.85
N ALA A 899 1.19 -4.03 -16.03
CA ALA A 899 1.83 -4.17 -17.33
C ALA A 899 1.77 -5.62 -17.83
N HIS A 900 1.79 -6.60 -16.93
CA HIS A 900 1.56 -8.01 -17.27
C HIS A 900 0.15 -8.25 -17.83
N ILE A 901 -0.88 -7.60 -17.28
CA ILE A 901 -2.24 -7.69 -17.80
C ILE A 901 -2.32 -7.11 -19.22
N ARG A 902 -1.64 -5.98 -19.49
CA ARG A 902 -1.55 -5.41 -20.86
C ARG A 902 -0.82 -6.32 -21.83
N TYR A 903 0.20 -7.06 -21.38
CA TYR A 903 0.83 -8.08 -22.20
C TYR A 903 -0.14 -9.23 -22.54
N ALA A 904 -0.92 -9.71 -21.56
CA ALA A 904 -1.95 -10.73 -21.83
C ALA A 904 -2.97 -10.23 -22.86
N ASP A 905 -3.36 -8.96 -22.81
CA ASP A 905 -4.21 -8.31 -23.82
C ASP A 905 -3.55 -8.32 -25.21
N ALA A 906 -2.28 -7.92 -25.30
CA ALA A 906 -1.52 -7.95 -26.55
C ALA A 906 -1.43 -9.36 -27.16
N VAL A 907 -1.22 -10.38 -26.33
CA VAL A 907 -1.25 -11.79 -26.74
C VAL A 907 -2.63 -12.18 -27.25
N SER A 908 -3.71 -11.73 -26.63
CA SER A 908 -5.08 -12.02 -27.08
C SER A 908 -5.40 -11.40 -28.45
N LYS A 909 -4.80 -10.25 -28.79
CA LYS A 909 -5.09 -9.51 -30.03
C LYS A 909 -4.51 -10.15 -31.29
N TYR A 910 -3.32 -10.75 -31.21
CA TYR A 910 -2.59 -11.34 -32.37
C TYR A 910 -2.20 -12.82 -32.19
N GLY A 911 -2.28 -13.35 -30.97
CA GLY A 911 -1.83 -14.69 -30.60
C GLY A 911 -2.97 -15.60 -30.13
N ASP A 912 -2.69 -16.40 -29.11
CA ASP A 912 -3.58 -17.43 -28.58
C ASP A 912 -4.37 -16.93 -27.35
N PRO A 913 -5.71 -16.77 -27.43
CA PRO A 913 -6.54 -16.40 -26.28
C PRO A 913 -6.41 -17.37 -25.08
N GLN A 914 -6.09 -18.64 -25.32
CA GLN A 914 -5.83 -19.61 -24.25
C GLN A 914 -4.53 -19.29 -23.50
N GLU A 915 -3.49 -18.88 -24.23
CA GLU A 915 -2.23 -18.41 -23.64
C GLU A 915 -2.46 -17.11 -22.87
N ALA A 916 -3.21 -16.16 -23.43
CA ALA A 916 -3.58 -14.91 -22.76
C ALA A 916 -4.31 -15.16 -21.43
N TRP A 917 -5.26 -16.11 -21.40
CA TRP A 917 -5.94 -16.46 -20.16
C TRP A 917 -5.00 -17.11 -19.14
N SER A 918 -4.08 -17.96 -19.61
CA SER A 918 -3.05 -18.58 -18.77
C SER A 918 -2.11 -17.54 -18.14
N LEU A 919 -1.75 -16.49 -18.90
CA LEU A 919 -0.99 -15.35 -18.38
C LEU A 919 -1.75 -14.65 -17.26
N LEU A 920 -3.03 -14.31 -17.45
CA LEU A 920 -3.84 -13.72 -16.37
C LEU A 920 -3.86 -14.61 -15.10
N GLN A 921 -3.87 -15.93 -15.23
CA GLN A 921 -3.80 -16.81 -14.06
C GLN A 921 -2.46 -16.73 -13.30
N LEU A 922 -1.35 -16.35 -13.93
CA LEU A 922 -0.08 -16.12 -13.22
C LEU A 922 -0.19 -14.98 -12.19
N VAL A 923 -1.12 -14.06 -12.40
CA VAL A 923 -1.39 -12.93 -11.47
C VAL A 923 -2.70 -13.06 -10.71
N ASN A 924 -3.37 -14.23 -10.82
CA ASN A 924 -4.45 -14.61 -9.92
C ASN A 924 -3.83 -15.14 -8.60
N PRO A 925 -4.11 -14.54 -7.43
CA PRO A 925 -3.50 -14.94 -6.16
C PRO A 925 -4.02 -16.29 -5.61
N ILE A 926 -5.14 -16.81 -6.10
CA ILE A 926 -5.75 -18.05 -5.61
C ILE A 926 -4.92 -19.25 -6.06
N GLN A 927 -4.37 -20.02 -5.12
CA GLN A 927 -3.49 -21.19 -5.40
C GLN A 927 -2.24 -20.84 -6.24
N LEU A 928 -1.72 -19.62 -6.13
CA LEU A 928 -0.62 -19.13 -6.98
C LEU A 928 0.58 -20.09 -7.05
N LYS A 929 0.96 -20.73 -5.93
CA LYS A 929 2.09 -21.69 -5.88
C LYS A 929 1.96 -22.89 -6.82
N LYS A 930 0.75 -23.26 -7.24
CA LYS A 930 0.54 -24.33 -8.23
C LYS A 930 0.98 -23.91 -9.63
N ARG A 931 0.96 -22.61 -9.92
CA ARG A 931 1.35 -22.02 -11.21
C ARG A 931 2.76 -21.43 -11.17
N VAL A 932 3.15 -20.87 -10.02
CA VAL A 932 4.45 -20.23 -9.79
C VAL A 932 5.11 -20.88 -8.56
N SER A 933 5.91 -21.92 -8.80
CA SER A 933 6.47 -22.80 -7.75
C SER A 933 7.31 -22.06 -6.69
N ASN A 934 8.04 -21.01 -7.08
CA ASN A 934 8.88 -20.18 -6.20
C ASN A 934 8.14 -18.97 -5.59
N ALA A 935 6.82 -18.82 -5.79
CA ALA A 935 6.07 -17.72 -5.19
C ALA A 935 5.99 -17.86 -3.66
N ALA A 936 6.29 -16.77 -2.94
CA ALA A 936 6.03 -16.68 -1.51
C ALA A 936 4.52 -16.56 -1.22
N LEU A 937 4.13 -16.96 -0.01
CA LEU A 937 2.73 -16.86 0.45
C LEU A 937 2.26 -15.40 0.45
N ARG A 938 1.00 -15.21 0.05
CA ARG A 938 0.30 -13.91 0.03
C ARG A 938 -1.20 -14.10 0.25
N GLN A 939 -1.88 -13.01 0.55
CA GLN A 939 -3.35 -13.01 0.67
C GLN A 939 -4.00 -13.42 -0.65
N ALA A 940 -4.97 -14.33 -0.61
CA ALA A 940 -5.47 -15.01 -1.82
C ALA A 940 -6.73 -14.38 -2.44
N ASN A 941 -7.32 -13.37 -1.81
CA ASN A 941 -8.57 -12.75 -2.25
C ASN A 941 -8.43 -11.26 -2.61
N THR A 942 -7.21 -10.75 -2.82
CA THR A 942 -6.99 -9.35 -3.18
C THR A 942 -5.87 -9.22 -4.17
N TYR A 943 -5.93 -8.19 -5.00
CA TYR A 943 -4.91 -7.87 -5.98
C TYR A 943 -3.57 -7.54 -5.31
N PHE A 944 -2.47 -7.97 -5.94
CA PHE A 944 -1.10 -7.57 -5.59
C PHE A 944 -0.49 -6.83 -6.79
N SER A 945 0.16 -5.69 -6.55
CA SER A 945 0.61 -4.78 -7.61
C SER A 945 1.86 -5.25 -8.35
N SER A 946 2.66 -6.10 -7.71
CA SER A 946 3.98 -6.52 -8.20
C SER A 946 4.37 -7.90 -7.71
N SER A 947 5.27 -8.56 -8.45
CA SER A 947 5.93 -9.81 -8.05
C SER A 947 7.44 -9.53 -7.94
N ASP A 948 7.88 -9.28 -6.71
CA ASP A 948 9.24 -8.83 -6.45
C ASP A 948 10.13 -10.03 -6.10
N ALA A 949 11.28 -10.18 -6.76
CA ALA A 949 12.25 -11.19 -6.34
C ALA A 949 12.81 -10.84 -4.95
N ASP A 950 12.97 -11.83 -4.06
CA ASP A 950 13.44 -11.63 -2.68
C ASP A 950 14.96 -11.40 -2.58
N PHE A 951 15.48 -10.47 -3.40
CA PHE A 951 16.81 -9.91 -3.23
C PHE A 951 16.82 -8.93 -2.07
N LYS A 952 17.92 -8.89 -1.33
CA LYS A 952 18.04 -8.05 -0.11
C LYS A 952 18.49 -6.63 -0.39
N ASP A 953 19.07 -6.38 -1.56
CA ASP A 953 19.35 -5.03 -2.06
C ASP A 953 19.46 -4.98 -3.59
N ARG A 954 19.64 -3.76 -4.12
CA ARG A 954 19.81 -3.50 -5.56
C ARG A 954 21.06 -4.13 -6.17
N TYR A 955 22.14 -4.28 -5.41
CA TYR A 955 23.40 -4.83 -5.91
C TYR A 955 23.28 -6.34 -6.12
N GLU A 956 22.64 -7.04 -5.19
CA GLU A 956 22.30 -8.45 -5.32
C GLU A 956 21.37 -8.68 -6.51
N ALA A 957 20.33 -7.86 -6.65
CA ALA A 957 19.38 -7.96 -7.76
C ALA A 957 20.07 -7.80 -9.12
N GLN A 958 21.02 -6.87 -9.24
CA GLN A 958 21.80 -6.67 -10.47
C GLN A 958 22.73 -7.84 -10.77
N ALA A 959 23.43 -8.36 -9.75
CA ALA A 959 24.42 -9.42 -9.94
C ALA A 959 23.77 -10.79 -10.24
N HIS A 960 22.53 -11.00 -9.79
CA HIS A 960 21.91 -12.31 -9.77
C HIS A 960 20.51 -12.35 -10.37
N PHE A 961 20.17 -11.38 -11.23
CA PHE A 961 18.83 -11.28 -11.83
C PHE A 961 18.37 -12.55 -12.56
N ASP A 962 19.30 -13.29 -13.18
CA ASP A 962 19.00 -14.55 -13.87
C ASP A 962 18.39 -15.62 -12.96
N LYS A 963 18.64 -15.56 -11.64
CA LYS A 963 18.00 -16.48 -10.66
C LYS A 963 16.50 -16.38 -10.65
N VAL A 964 15.95 -15.25 -11.08
CA VAL A 964 14.50 -15.08 -11.19
C VAL A 964 13.96 -15.94 -12.33
N ARG A 965 14.70 -16.04 -13.45
CA ARG A 965 14.33 -16.87 -14.61
C ARG A 965 14.44 -18.36 -14.27
N SER A 966 15.47 -18.76 -13.53
CA SER A 966 15.67 -20.16 -13.10
C SER A 966 14.85 -20.56 -11.86
N GLN A 967 14.05 -19.64 -11.29
CA GLN A 967 13.26 -19.83 -10.06
C GLN A 967 14.10 -20.19 -8.82
N GLU A 968 15.39 -19.84 -8.81
CA GLU A 968 16.31 -20.05 -7.69
C GLU A 968 16.10 -19.04 -6.55
N VAL A 969 15.44 -17.91 -6.83
CA VAL A 969 15.03 -16.91 -5.82
C VAL A 969 13.52 -16.91 -5.69
N GLN A 970 13.00 -16.76 -4.46
CA GLN A 970 11.56 -16.63 -4.25
C GLN A 970 11.03 -15.30 -4.79
N VAL A 971 9.75 -15.25 -5.16
CA VAL A 971 9.06 -14.02 -5.57
C VAL A 971 7.92 -13.68 -4.61
N LYS A 972 7.95 -12.50 -4.01
CA LYS A 972 6.99 -11.99 -3.01
C LYS A 972 5.96 -11.06 -3.67
N GLY A 973 4.78 -10.96 -3.06
CA GLY A 973 3.73 -10.06 -3.53
C GLY A 973 3.94 -8.64 -3.02
N GLY A 974 3.80 -7.64 -3.90
CA GLY A 974 3.87 -6.22 -3.57
C GLY A 974 2.62 -5.68 -2.86
N TRP A 975 2.42 -4.36 -2.98
CA TRP A 975 1.29 -3.63 -2.37
C TRP A 975 -0.06 -4.12 -2.88
N ARG A 976 -1.11 -3.93 -2.08
CA ARG A 976 -2.38 -4.62 -2.30
C ARG A 976 -3.57 -3.68 -2.52
N LEU A 977 -4.56 -4.23 -3.22
CA LEU A 977 -5.91 -3.67 -3.44
C LEU A 977 -5.94 -2.43 -4.34
N TYR A 978 -5.26 -1.35 -3.97
CA TYR A 978 -5.34 -0.07 -4.68
C TYR A 978 -4.53 -0.07 -5.98
N SER A 979 -5.21 -0.26 -7.11
CA SER A 979 -4.63 -0.20 -8.45
C SER A 979 -5.71 -0.14 -9.51
N SER A 980 -5.36 0.29 -10.73
CA SER A 980 -6.16 0.01 -11.92
C SER A 980 -6.23 -1.49 -12.27
N GLY A 981 -5.25 -2.27 -11.80
CA GLY A 981 -5.06 -3.70 -12.09
C GLY A 981 -6.31 -4.59 -12.01
N PRO A 982 -7.09 -4.57 -10.90
CA PRO A 982 -8.31 -5.38 -10.77
C PRO A 982 -9.33 -5.11 -11.87
N GLY A 983 -9.55 -3.84 -12.21
CA GLY A 983 -10.52 -3.44 -13.23
C GLY A 983 -10.07 -3.82 -14.64
N ILE A 984 -8.80 -3.58 -14.98
CA ILE A 984 -8.24 -3.96 -16.29
C ILE A 984 -8.12 -5.49 -16.44
N TYR A 985 -7.88 -6.24 -15.36
CA TYR A 985 -7.87 -7.70 -15.38
C TYR A 985 -9.23 -8.23 -15.86
N ILE A 986 -10.32 -7.72 -15.26
CA ILE A 986 -11.69 -8.09 -15.63
C ILE A 986 -11.99 -7.60 -17.05
N GLY A 987 -11.59 -6.37 -17.36
CA GLY A 987 -11.72 -5.78 -18.70
C GLY A 987 -11.13 -6.68 -19.78
N THR A 988 -9.83 -6.95 -19.71
CA THR A 988 -9.10 -7.81 -20.64
C THR A 988 -9.70 -9.22 -20.72
N LEU A 989 -10.06 -9.83 -19.59
CA LEU A 989 -10.66 -11.16 -19.57
C LEU A 989 -11.97 -11.20 -20.36
N LEU A 990 -12.89 -10.27 -20.09
CA LEU A 990 -14.21 -10.29 -20.68
C LEU A 990 -14.19 -9.82 -22.14
N THR A 991 -13.52 -8.71 -22.45
CA THR A 991 -13.59 -8.09 -23.78
C THR A 991 -12.61 -8.70 -24.77
N SER A 992 -11.39 -9.01 -24.33
CA SER A 992 -10.28 -9.33 -25.24
C SER A 992 -10.11 -10.84 -25.38
N ILE A 993 -10.21 -11.57 -24.27
CA ILE A 993 -10.03 -13.02 -24.22
C ILE A 993 -11.35 -13.74 -24.50
N PHE A 994 -12.40 -13.47 -23.72
CA PHE A 994 -13.72 -14.10 -23.90
C PHE A 994 -14.57 -13.45 -25.00
N LYS A 995 -14.11 -12.32 -25.56
CA LYS A 995 -14.74 -11.62 -26.68
C LYS A 995 -16.20 -11.21 -26.44
N PHE A 996 -16.54 -10.87 -25.20
CA PHE A 996 -17.84 -10.31 -24.87
C PHE A 996 -17.97 -8.91 -25.47
N LYS A 997 -18.94 -8.76 -26.37
CA LYS A 997 -19.33 -7.46 -26.92
C LYS A 997 -20.27 -6.79 -25.93
N SER A 998 -19.78 -5.82 -25.17
CA SER A 998 -20.44 -5.30 -23.95
C SER A 998 -21.93 -4.93 -24.12
N SER A 999 -22.34 -4.19 -25.15
CA SER A 999 -23.75 -3.83 -25.33
C SER A 999 -24.63 -4.97 -25.85
N GLU A 1000 -24.14 -5.78 -26.79
CA GLU A 1000 -24.92 -6.89 -27.38
C GLU A 1000 -25.04 -8.09 -26.43
N THR A 1001 -23.98 -8.40 -25.69
CA THR A 1001 -23.84 -9.61 -24.86
C THR A 1001 -24.77 -9.59 -23.64
N PHE A 1002 -24.94 -8.43 -22.99
CA PHE A 1002 -25.77 -8.31 -21.77
C PHE A 1002 -27.24 -7.96 -22.05
N ASN A 1003 -27.60 -7.66 -23.31
CA ASN A 1003 -28.98 -7.45 -23.73
C ASN A 1003 -29.75 -8.76 -23.95
N LEU A 1004 -29.08 -9.92 -23.97
CA LEU A 1004 -29.70 -11.24 -24.08
C LEU A 1004 -30.17 -11.75 -22.71
N THR A 1005 -31.45 -12.14 -22.61
CA THR A 1005 -32.03 -12.69 -21.37
C THR A 1005 -31.60 -14.15 -21.20
N ASN A 1006 -30.85 -14.48 -20.13
CA ASN A 1006 -30.33 -15.82 -19.82
C ASN A 1006 -29.51 -16.45 -20.96
N GLY A 1007 -28.43 -15.77 -21.37
CA GLY A 1007 -27.51 -16.26 -22.38
C GLY A 1007 -26.53 -17.31 -21.84
N HIS A 1008 -26.29 -18.34 -22.63
CA HIS A 1008 -25.25 -19.34 -22.46
C HIS A 1008 -24.26 -19.20 -23.62
N TYR A 1009 -22.98 -19.03 -23.31
CA TYR A 1009 -21.93 -18.80 -24.30
C TYR A 1009 -20.85 -19.87 -24.15
N LEU A 1010 -20.51 -20.54 -25.23
CA LEU A 1010 -19.33 -21.40 -25.27
C LEU A 1010 -18.11 -20.53 -25.54
N LEU A 1011 -16.99 -20.80 -24.88
CA LEU A 1011 -15.74 -20.12 -25.20
C LEU A 1011 -15.22 -20.62 -26.56
N ASP A 1012 -14.98 -19.69 -27.48
CA ASP A 1012 -14.56 -20.01 -28.86
C ASP A 1012 -13.28 -20.87 -28.92
N PHE A 1013 -12.32 -20.57 -28.04
CA PHE A 1013 -11.04 -21.28 -27.96
C PHE A 1013 -11.06 -22.47 -27.00
N ASP A 1014 -12.12 -22.62 -26.20
CA ASP A 1014 -12.29 -23.75 -25.27
C ASP A 1014 -13.78 -24.12 -25.10
N PRO A 1015 -14.36 -24.93 -26.01
CA PRO A 1015 -15.78 -25.22 -26.03
C PRO A 1015 -16.25 -26.12 -24.86
N ASP A 1016 -15.34 -26.64 -24.02
CA ASP A 1016 -15.69 -27.39 -22.80
C ASP A 1016 -16.05 -26.47 -21.63
N ILE A 1017 -15.90 -25.16 -21.80
CA ILE A 1017 -16.21 -24.14 -20.82
C ILE A 1017 -17.40 -23.32 -21.33
N GLU A 1018 -18.43 -23.30 -20.51
CA GLU A 1018 -19.67 -22.57 -20.74
C GLU A 1018 -19.76 -21.40 -19.77
N ILE A 1019 -20.02 -20.21 -20.29
CA ILE A 1019 -20.30 -19.02 -19.50
C ILE A 1019 -21.80 -18.77 -19.48
N SER A 1020 -22.37 -18.75 -18.28
CA SER A 1020 -23.76 -18.38 -18.03
C SER A 1020 -23.85 -16.93 -17.55
N LEU A 1021 -24.82 -16.18 -18.06
CA LEU A 1021 -25.16 -14.81 -17.64
C LEU A 1021 -26.63 -14.74 -17.18
N LYS A 1022 -26.95 -13.79 -16.29
CA LYS A 1022 -28.33 -13.38 -16.01
C LYS A 1022 -28.49 -11.89 -16.22
N SER A 1023 -29.27 -11.52 -17.22
CA SER A 1023 -29.66 -10.13 -17.46
C SER A 1023 -30.87 -9.77 -16.60
N PHE A 1024 -30.79 -8.67 -15.86
CA PHE A 1024 -31.98 -8.00 -15.33
C PHE A 1024 -32.42 -6.97 -16.37
N LYS A 1025 -33.56 -7.19 -17.02
CA LYS A 1025 -34.24 -6.10 -17.75
C LYS A 1025 -34.39 -4.93 -16.76
N LYS A 1026 -33.77 -3.79 -17.05
CA LYS A 1026 -34.19 -2.51 -16.48
C LYS A 1026 -35.62 -2.27 -16.98
N ASN A 1027 -36.57 -2.17 -16.04
CA ASN A 1027 -37.83 -1.47 -16.29
C ASN A 1027 -37.55 0.03 -16.36
#